data_AF-D4XVN7-F1
#
_entry.id   AF-D4XVN7-F1
#
_cell.length_a   1.000
_cell.length_b   1.000
_cell.length_c   1.000
_cell.angle_alpha   90.00
_cell.angle_beta   90.00
_cell.angle_gamma   90.00
#
_symmetry.space_group_name_H-M   'P 1'
#
loop_
_entity.id
_entity.type
_entity.pdbx_description
1 polymer ?
#
loop_
_entity_poly.entity_id
_entity_poly.type
_entity_poly.pdbx_seq_one_letter_code
_entity_poly.pdbx_strand_id
1 'polypeptide(L)'
;MKKIRNKVLIGAAIATPIVTLGTISGVYGNELGATNLTLKNHAASSTGAKAYAAYGGELKSKLNDEKYQFERDSWTVDWRFTSANYEAGNMYVDISFPFDTNLRAYEIYHKYKTTTDFKVQFLNVNDQVLFEKRHRNPNGVGNKTTYIHNNMVQGVRKLKIIFLDWKNTNLGVVEIRAFDATLDTLLYDKVKNMDLNNRDWYDNDKYIKYGNRLREIKKELESSIQSEMNVYEWTYENRRALRTSMPRSEYEKRKDEIEKLISGLSSNKQTALDYANQKMAQADKNTNLKYPEALEDYKNKIQAIIDEINKKPVYVFSEGKNFRDRLDKITFLDENPKKREIVETLSRMFNERFNKRIEEEEKKYKDEVKKVLDKAKSIDGKSFNPQYGNFKNEIKRLQGIRDSRNLLSYKEFLQETIEEKIKSPLSDYSPSSVELYKSKLKELAFKVDTTFVLDTPEYIKYSATLTELNSVLIPNYNNLIGVLNKEKDSKKPGYSSASVKKFKDELEKLIGELKDKKTLSIEEMDKYFVRLNELKSKTLVKNADVLKAELTLVSSPKLAKDVYTEPSWERFSKTLDEYQSLTSGDVLESTLGKKLEEIRKIPSILETNKNDLLKTVENIEKELNTKNPSDKSKFTESLNVFKSKINTLDESKVKKAEYDTYLGELDNLQLSFFVFKDVLNKLYDSKFGENQKQFLNAEGLEKYKKEISDLKTEISNTTTNKFVDYKKLEGKIDNLLFSVGTNKEVLEESLTDAITKLNLDLYTEESIVAFNTELENIRTEFKDAQVNVAKLKEGQAKIAEATKKLITYKTNLKTALEEAKNKQLSDKISPEKAEQYKAGINQLFEKVNAVPDDLLRFTEYATFLSELNSLSSLVDQITFKKLLTFAREKNTKLFTEESWVLYSKKLDEIEKEYNAKTAVTPVEEQRFISRLGEIEKVLQTYGSKLVLDITKLRLINASLYSPDSIDNFFDSLGLLELQYSTRDLTLADYEKGMKEANSKVSLLRTFPQALADRIKESKDRHPSESFNKDLYDKYESALSEVQKGQEKVNETNYHEYLDSIAKAEKLLEKTGWVIPTLIVLDTLLIFGIIGLLIKKFVSKKK
;
A
#
# COMPACT_ATOMS: atom_id res chain seq x y z
N MET A 1 -47.25 8.14 23.01
CA MET A 1 -47.62 7.38 21.79
C MET A 1 -47.22 8.18 20.55
N LYS A 2 -46.53 7.53 19.60
CA LYS A 2 -46.40 7.77 18.13
C LYS A 2 -46.43 9.22 17.59
N LYS A 3 -45.29 9.75 17.14
CA LYS A 3 -44.73 9.73 15.75
C LYS A 3 -45.36 10.76 14.80
N ILE A 4 -44.61 11.80 14.42
CA ILE A 4 -44.69 12.41 13.09
C ILE A 4 -43.25 12.63 12.57
N ARG A 5 -43.01 12.09 11.37
CA ARG A 5 -41.77 12.10 10.58
C ARG A 5 -41.90 13.10 9.42
N ASN A 6 -40.76 13.67 9.07
CA ASN A 6 -40.38 14.39 7.83
C ASN A 6 -41.02 13.93 6.52
N LYS A 7 -41.15 14.89 5.57
CA LYS A 7 -40.88 14.82 4.11
C LYS A 7 -41.14 16.23 3.52
N VAL A 8 -40.15 17.14 3.52
CA VAL A 8 -39.23 17.47 2.40
C VAL A 8 -39.69 17.01 1.01
N LEU A 9 -40.07 18.01 0.21
CA LEU A 9 -40.17 18.01 -1.25
C LEU A 9 -38.77 17.86 -1.87
N ILE A 10 -38.61 16.93 -2.81
CA ILE A 10 -37.61 17.05 -3.90
C ILE A 10 -38.38 16.74 -5.18
N GLY A 11 -38.79 17.79 -5.89
CA GLY A 11 -39.16 17.73 -7.29
C GLY A 11 -37.92 18.08 -8.11
N ALA A 12 -37.34 17.08 -8.78
CA ALA A 12 -36.32 17.30 -9.79
C ALA A 12 -37.03 17.51 -11.14
N ALA A 13 -37.10 18.76 -11.58
CA ALA A 13 -37.36 19.09 -12.97
C ALA A 13 -36.02 19.00 -13.72
N ILE A 14 -35.86 17.95 -14.53
CA ILE A 14 -34.77 17.86 -15.50
C ILE A 14 -35.24 18.60 -16.74
N ALA A 15 -34.98 19.91 -16.79
CA ALA A 15 -35.03 20.67 -18.02
C ALA A 15 -33.70 20.45 -18.76
N THR A 16 -33.77 19.79 -19.90
CA THR A 16 -32.68 19.62 -20.85
C THR A 16 -32.43 20.96 -21.55
N PRO A 17 -31.24 21.58 -21.48
CA PRO A 17 -30.89 22.65 -22.40
C PRO A 17 -30.26 22.04 -23.65
N ILE A 18 -31.04 22.04 -24.74
CA ILE A 18 -30.51 22.08 -26.10
C ILE A 18 -29.78 23.42 -26.23
N VAL A 19 -28.45 23.40 -26.34
CA VAL A 19 -27.66 24.59 -26.70
C VAL A 19 -27.09 24.36 -28.09
N THR A 20 -27.71 25.03 -29.05
CA THR A 20 -27.14 25.43 -30.33
C THR A 20 -25.85 26.20 -30.11
N LEU A 21 -24.72 25.68 -30.59
CA LEU A 21 -23.42 26.37 -30.62
C LEU A 21 -23.42 27.44 -31.72
N GLY A 22 -23.60 28.68 -31.30
CA GLY A 22 -23.10 29.85 -32.04
C GLY A 22 -21.60 29.99 -31.81
N THR A 23 -20.88 30.25 -32.89
CA THR A 23 -19.44 30.53 -32.94
C THR A 23 -19.04 31.70 -32.03
N ILE A 24 -18.17 31.45 -31.04
CA ILE A 24 -17.42 32.49 -30.33
C ILE A 24 -15.94 32.10 -30.35
N SER A 25 -15.20 32.74 -31.24
CA SER A 25 -13.74 32.79 -31.27
C SER A 25 -13.25 33.88 -30.32
N GLY A 26 -12.36 33.56 -29.38
CA GLY A 26 -11.63 34.60 -28.65
C GLY A 26 -11.06 34.17 -27.29
N VAL A 27 -9.72 34.06 -27.25
CA VAL A 27 -8.83 34.34 -26.09
C VAL A 27 -9.04 33.52 -24.81
N TYR A 28 -8.34 32.39 -24.70
CA TYR A 28 -7.91 31.83 -23.41
C TYR A 28 -6.43 31.42 -23.48
N GLY A 29 -5.57 32.41 -23.27
CA GLY A 29 -4.17 32.21 -22.91
C GLY A 29 -3.97 32.72 -21.48
N ASN A 30 -3.29 31.90 -20.68
CA ASN A 30 -2.67 32.26 -19.39
C ASN A 30 -3.62 32.66 -18.26
N GLU A 31 -4.13 31.69 -17.48
CA GLU A 31 -4.45 31.85 -16.05
C GLU A 31 -5.02 30.54 -15.48
N LEU A 32 -4.16 29.56 -15.16
CA LEU A 32 -4.51 28.48 -14.24
C LEU A 32 -3.24 28.12 -13.46
N GLY A 33 -3.10 28.71 -12.27
CA GLY A 33 -2.04 28.46 -11.29
C GLY A 33 -2.13 27.11 -10.57
N ALA A 34 -2.53 26.04 -11.26
CA ALA A 34 -2.31 24.69 -10.79
C ALA A 34 -0.92 24.25 -11.27
N THR A 35 0.05 24.18 -10.37
CA THR A 35 1.36 23.55 -10.62
C THR A 35 1.18 22.05 -10.78
N ASN A 36 0.58 21.64 -11.90
CA ASN A 36 0.61 20.26 -12.36
C ASN A 36 2.06 19.91 -12.62
N LEU A 37 2.59 18.90 -11.92
CA LEU A 37 3.86 18.29 -12.27
C LEU A 37 3.72 17.69 -13.67
N THR A 38 4.19 18.43 -14.68
CA THR A 38 4.28 17.92 -16.05
C THR A 38 5.29 16.79 -16.09
N LEU A 39 4.84 15.59 -16.45
CA LEU A 39 5.70 14.44 -16.71
C LEU A 39 6.84 14.84 -17.65
N LYS A 40 8.07 14.50 -17.27
CA LYS A 40 9.26 14.84 -18.06
C LYS A 40 9.29 13.93 -19.28
N ASN A 41 9.25 14.52 -20.48
CA ASN A 41 9.53 13.77 -21.70
C ASN A 41 11.05 13.57 -21.83
N HIS A 42 11.54 12.40 -21.42
CA HIS A 42 12.95 12.02 -21.52
C HIS A 42 13.44 11.85 -22.96
N ALA A 43 12.54 11.70 -23.94
CA ALA A 43 12.90 11.63 -25.35
C ALA A 43 13.02 13.01 -26.02
N ALA A 44 12.77 14.10 -25.30
CA ALA A 44 12.95 15.44 -25.83
C ALA A 44 14.45 15.77 -25.97
N SER A 45 14.82 16.46 -27.05
CA SER A 45 16.20 16.96 -27.22
C SER A 45 16.61 17.90 -26.10
N SER A 46 15.67 18.69 -25.57
CA SER A 46 15.86 19.57 -24.42
C SER A 46 16.27 18.83 -23.14
N THR A 47 16.09 17.51 -23.07
CA THR A 47 16.61 16.68 -21.97
C THR A 47 17.98 16.06 -22.27
N GLY A 48 18.62 16.45 -23.36
CA GLY A 48 19.90 15.91 -23.85
C GLY A 48 19.78 14.56 -24.57
N ALA A 49 18.57 14.12 -24.90
CA ALA A 49 18.36 12.88 -25.65
C ALA A 49 18.78 13.04 -27.11
N LYS A 50 19.44 12.03 -27.66
CA LYS A 50 19.92 12.01 -29.05
C LYS A 50 19.21 10.94 -29.83
N ALA A 51 18.61 11.32 -30.95
CA ALA A 51 17.94 10.38 -31.85
C ALA A 51 18.85 9.95 -33.01
N TYR A 52 18.90 8.66 -33.28
CA TYR A 52 19.60 8.05 -34.40
C TYR A 52 18.61 7.21 -35.19
N ALA A 53 18.53 7.43 -36.50
CA ALA A 53 17.83 6.52 -37.37
C ALA A 53 18.84 5.82 -38.27
N ALA A 54 18.69 4.51 -38.43
CA ALA A 54 19.53 3.77 -39.35
C ALA A 54 18.68 2.93 -40.30
N TYR A 55 19.21 2.84 -41.52
CA TYR A 55 18.76 2.01 -42.62
C TYR A 55 19.93 1.11 -42.98
N GLY A 56 19.68 -0.18 -43.24
CA GLY A 56 20.69 -1.21 -43.54
C GLY A 56 22.03 -0.71 -44.14
N GLY A 57 22.95 -0.29 -43.27
CA GLY A 57 24.35 0.03 -43.59
C GLY A 57 24.74 1.49 -43.87
N GLU A 58 23.83 2.45 -44.14
CA GLU A 58 24.24 3.84 -44.45
C GLU A 58 23.35 4.94 -43.83
N LEU A 59 23.96 5.85 -43.07
CA LEU A 59 23.36 7.06 -42.49
C LEU A 59 23.23 8.17 -43.56
N LYS A 60 22.01 8.45 -44.05
CA LYS A 60 21.76 9.66 -44.86
C LYS A 60 21.38 10.85 -43.97
N SER A 61 22.21 11.88 -44.06
CA SER A 61 22.46 12.99 -43.15
C SER A 61 21.40 14.11 -43.05
N LYS A 62 20.09 13.83 -43.08
CA LYS A 62 19.06 14.88 -42.89
C LYS A 62 18.48 14.99 -41.47
N LEU A 63 18.95 14.19 -40.51
CA LEU A 63 18.59 14.27 -39.08
C LEU A 63 19.60 15.08 -38.23
N ASN A 64 20.64 15.65 -38.85
CA ASN A 64 21.78 16.24 -38.14
C ASN A 64 21.59 17.69 -37.66
N ASP A 65 20.49 18.36 -38.01
CA ASP A 65 20.18 19.64 -37.36
C ASP A 65 19.57 19.34 -35.98
N GLU A 66 20.37 19.54 -34.93
CA GLU A 66 19.99 19.38 -33.52
C GLU A 66 18.67 20.10 -33.17
N LYS A 67 18.31 21.14 -33.93
CA LYS A 67 17.03 21.88 -33.83
C LYS A 67 15.76 21.11 -34.20
N TYR A 68 15.85 19.95 -34.85
CA TYR A 68 14.67 19.18 -35.30
C TYR A 68 14.40 17.91 -34.51
N GLN A 69 15.19 17.61 -33.48
CA GLN A 69 15.00 16.44 -32.64
C GLN A 69 13.85 16.73 -31.64
N PHE A 70 12.80 15.91 -31.64
CA PHE A 70 11.63 15.81 -30.72
C PHE A 70 11.25 16.95 -29.72
N GLU A 71 11.49 18.22 -30.04
CA GLU A 71 11.05 19.40 -29.28
C GLU A 71 9.66 19.91 -29.67
N ARG A 72 8.98 20.56 -28.73
CA ARG A 72 7.52 20.74 -28.65
C ARG A 72 6.89 21.69 -29.68
N ASP A 73 7.66 22.23 -30.63
CA ASP A 73 7.21 23.37 -31.41
C ASP A 73 6.70 22.97 -32.81
N SER A 74 5.38 23.15 -32.94
CA SER A 74 4.57 23.10 -34.16
C SER A 74 4.16 21.71 -34.67
N TRP A 75 2.84 21.45 -34.61
CA TRP A 75 2.17 20.36 -35.31
C TRP A 75 1.98 20.66 -36.80
N THR A 76 2.54 21.77 -37.28
CA THR A 76 2.42 22.22 -38.65
C THR A 76 3.44 21.49 -39.52
N VAL A 77 2.97 20.38 -40.09
CA VAL A 77 3.33 19.82 -41.41
C VAL A 77 4.73 19.20 -41.60
N ASP A 78 5.74 19.57 -40.82
CA ASP A 78 7.10 19.05 -41.01
C ASP A 78 7.35 17.73 -40.26
N TRP A 79 7.42 16.68 -41.06
CA TRP A 79 7.84 15.32 -40.72
C TRP A 79 9.27 15.24 -40.13
N ARG A 80 9.46 14.61 -38.96
CA ARG A 80 10.78 14.48 -38.32
C ARG A 80 11.55 13.23 -38.73
N PHE A 81 10.82 12.14 -38.98
CA PHE A 81 11.39 10.91 -39.50
C PHE A 81 10.50 10.32 -40.57
N THR A 82 11.01 10.18 -41.80
CA THR A 82 10.28 9.52 -42.88
C THR A 82 11.13 8.60 -43.70
N SER A 83 10.47 7.62 -44.29
CA SER A 83 11.01 6.79 -45.34
C SER A 83 10.28 7.10 -46.64
N ALA A 84 11.00 7.09 -47.77
CA ALA A 84 10.39 7.11 -49.10
C ALA A 84 10.93 5.91 -49.88
N ASN A 85 10.04 5.02 -50.33
CA ASN A 85 10.33 3.89 -51.23
C ASN A 85 11.21 2.76 -50.66
N TYR A 86 11.00 2.34 -49.41
CA TYR A 86 11.78 1.24 -48.82
C TYR A 86 10.90 0.03 -48.43
N GLU A 87 11.48 -1.16 -48.53
CA GLU A 87 10.86 -2.43 -48.12
C GLU A 87 10.75 -2.53 -46.58
N ALA A 88 9.65 -3.10 -46.12
CA ALA A 88 9.37 -3.36 -44.71
C ALA A 88 10.47 -4.23 -44.05
N GLY A 89 10.85 -3.92 -42.80
CA GLY A 89 11.72 -4.76 -41.98
C GLY A 89 13.16 -4.27 -41.71
N ASN A 90 13.62 -3.18 -42.35
CA ASN A 90 15.01 -2.70 -42.25
C ASN A 90 15.19 -1.32 -41.57
N MET A 91 14.17 -0.80 -40.87
CA MET A 91 14.22 0.55 -40.31
C MET A 91 14.00 0.56 -38.80
N TYR A 92 14.83 1.35 -38.12
CA TYR A 92 14.65 1.62 -36.70
C TYR A 92 15.04 3.06 -36.33
N VAL A 93 14.49 3.51 -35.20
CA VAL A 93 14.82 4.77 -34.53
C VAL A 93 15.31 4.43 -33.13
N ASP A 94 16.55 4.79 -32.82
CA ASP A 94 17.16 4.70 -31.50
C ASP A 94 17.18 6.09 -30.86
N ILE A 95 16.70 6.22 -29.63
CA ILE A 95 16.78 7.44 -28.83
C ILE A 95 17.65 7.12 -27.62
N SER A 96 18.86 7.69 -27.59
CA SER A 96 19.81 7.52 -26.50
C SER A 96 19.60 8.64 -25.47
N PHE A 97 19.41 8.27 -24.22
CA PHE A 97 19.33 9.19 -23.10
C PHE A 97 20.75 9.53 -22.59
N PRO A 98 20.98 10.75 -22.08
CA PRO A 98 22.30 11.15 -21.60
C PRO A 98 22.72 10.45 -20.30
N PHE A 99 21.74 9.96 -19.53
CA PHE A 99 21.90 9.19 -18.30
C PHE A 99 20.89 8.06 -18.26
N ASP A 100 21.17 7.07 -17.40
CA ASP A 100 20.25 5.97 -17.14
C ASP A 100 18.93 6.54 -16.60
N THR A 101 17.86 6.29 -17.33
CA THR A 101 16.55 6.82 -17.07
C THR A 101 15.61 5.68 -16.70
N ASN A 102 14.70 5.95 -15.77
CA ASN A 102 13.65 5.02 -15.42
C ASN A 102 12.40 5.34 -16.24
N LEU A 103 12.00 4.45 -17.14
CA LEU A 103 10.86 4.68 -18.03
C LEU A 103 9.66 3.82 -17.64
N ARG A 104 8.46 4.40 -17.72
CA ARG A 104 7.20 3.66 -17.56
C ARG A 104 6.31 3.77 -18.78
N ALA A 105 6.36 4.86 -19.53
CA ALA A 105 5.49 5.03 -20.69
C ALA A 105 6.21 5.60 -21.91
N TYR A 106 5.62 5.38 -23.08
CA TYR A 106 6.00 6.10 -24.29
C TYR A 106 4.79 6.46 -25.14
N GLU A 107 4.96 7.50 -25.95
CA GLU A 107 4.03 7.88 -27.01
C GLU A 107 4.78 7.96 -28.34
N ILE A 108 4.16 7.49 -29.41
CA ILE A 108 4.66 7.61 -30.78
C ILE A 108 3.55 8.26 -31.61
N TYR A 109 3.83 9.44 -32.15
CA TYR A 109 2.93 10.17 -33.01
C TYR A 109 3.31 9.89 -34.46
N HIS A 110 2.43 9.24 -35.20
CA HIS A 110 2.59 8.90 -36.62
C HIS A 110 2.02 10.03 -37.49
N LYS A 111 2.63 10.34 -38.62
CA LYS A 111 2.11 11.33 -39.58
C LYS A 111 0.91 10.79 -40.33
N TYR A 112 1.04 9.54 -40.77
CA TYR A 112 0.02 8.75 -41.42
C TYR A 112 -0.09 7.42 -40.68
N LYS A 113 -1.29 6.87 -40.58
CA LYS A 113 -1.53 5.56 -39.95
C LYS A 113 -1.13 4.42 -40.89
N THR A 114 0.09 4.49 -41.40
CA THR A 114 0.66 3.54 -42.36
C THR A 114 1.30 2.37 -41.64
N THR A 115 1.91 2.56 -40.47
CA THR A 115 2.56 1.50 -39.69
C THR A 115 1.57 0.40 -39.26
N THR A 116 1.80 -0.82 -39.72
CA THR A 116 1.01 -2.02 -39.39
C THR A 116 1.71 -2.91 -38.37
N ASP A 117 3.03 -2.89 -38.30
CA ASP A 117 3.78 -3.66 -37.30
C ASP A 117 5.05 -2.92 -36.90
N PHE A 118 5.27 -2.77 -35.60
CA PHE A 118 6.53 -2.28 -35.05
C PHE A 118 6.75 -2.82 -33.64
N LYS A 119 7.99 -2.78 -33.16
CA LYS A 119 8.30 -3.09 -31.76
C LYS A 119 9.13 -1.98 -31.11
N VAL A 120 8.93 -1.79 -29.82
CA VAL A 120 9.66 -0.83 -28.99
C VAL A 120 10.47 -1.62 -27.97
N GLN A 121 11.75 -1.33 -27.86
CA GLN A 121 12.69 -1.91 -26.92
C GLN A 121 13.24 -0.82 -26.00
N PHE A 122 13.33 -1.11 -24.70
CA PHE A 122 14.15 -0.34 -23.77
C PHE A 122 15.44 -1.11 -23.54
N LEU A 123 16.57 -0.43 -23.67
CA LEU A 123 17.91 -1.00 -23.67
C LEU A 123 18.73 -0.32 -22.59
N ASN A 124 19.59 -1.07 -21.90
CA ASN A 124 20.58 -0.49 -20.97
C ASN A 124 21.82 0.02 -21.73
N VAL A 125 22.83 0.48 -20.99
CA VAL A 125 24.10 1.00 -21.55
C VAL A 125 24.87 -0.03 -22.40
N ASN A 126 24.64 -1.32 -22.16
CA ASN A 126 25.27 -2.44 -22.89
C ASN A 126 24.39 -2.95 -24.04
N ASP A 127 23.38 -2.19 -24.46
CA ASP A 127 22.39 -2.58 -25.46
C ASP A 127 21.65 -3.91 -25.13
N GLN A 128 21.59 -4.30 -23.85
CA GLN A 128 20.76 -5.43 -23.42
C GLN A 128 19.30 -4.98 -23.31
N VAL A 129 18.39 -5.78 -23.87
CA VAL A 129 16.93 -5.53 -23.83
C VAL A 129 16.43 -5.71 -22.40
N LEU A 130 16.03 -4.61 -21.78
CA LEU A 130 15.37 -4.58 -20.47
C LEU A 130 13.85 -4.80 -20.60
N PHE A 131 13.28 -4.35 -21.72
CA PHE A 131 11.85 -4.46 -22.00
C PHE A 131 11.61 -4.43 -23.51
N GLU A 132 10.65 -5.21 -24.01
CA GLU A 132 10.21 -5.20 -25.41
C GLU A 132 8.68 -5.25 -25.50
N LYS A 133 8.10 -4.43 -26.38
CA LYS A 133 6.67 -4.49 -26.75
C LYS A 133 6.50 -4.40 -28.26
N ARG A 134 5.87 -5.42 -28.85
CA ARG A 134 5.43 -5.41 -30.24
C ARG A 134 3.99 -4.88 -30.36
N HIS A 135 3.75 -4.07 -31.37
CA HIS A 135 2.47 -3.48 -31.75
C HIS A 135 2.09 -3.96 -33.14
N ARG A 136 1.10 -4.86 -33.22
CA ARG A 136 0.52 -5.33 -34.48
C ARG A 136 -0.81 -4.62 -34.71
N ASN A 137 -1.03 -4.11 -35.92
CA ASN A 137 -2.18 -3.31 -36.32
C ASN A 137 -2.58 -2.32 -35.22
N PRO A 138 -1.74 -1.32 -34.90
CA PRO A 138 -2.02 -0.35 -33.84
C PRO A 138 -3.27 0.47 -34.19
N ASN A 139 -4.44 -0.09 -33.93
CA ASN A 139 -5.76 0.45 -34.23
C ASN A 139 -6.22 1.37 -33.10
N GLY A 140 -5.45 2.43 -32.85
CA GLY A 140 -5.91 3.55 -32.03
C GLY A 140 -6.76 4.51 -32.85
N VAL A 141 -7.75 5.15 -32.23
CA VAL A 141 -8.41 6.32 -32.82
C VAL A 141 -7.33 7.43 -32.83
N GLY A 142 -6.75 7.73 -33.99
CA GLY A 142 -5.73 8.78 -34.18
C GLY A 142 -4.37 8.35 -34.71
N ASN A 143 -3.56 9.38 -34.97
CA ASN A 143 -2.17 9.33 -35.38
C ASN A 143 -1.21 9.10 -34.19
N LYS A 144 -1.62 8.38 -33.14
CA LYS A 144 -0.86 8.21 -31.89
C LYS A 144 -0.90 6.75 -31.41
N THR A 145 0.24 6.23 -30.99
CA THR A 145 0.35 5.00 -30.19
C THR A 145 0.87 5.37 -28.81
N THR A 146 0.17 4.96 -27.76
CA THR A 146 0.61 5.14 -26.37
C THR A 146 0.73 3.77 -25.72
N TYR A 147 1.76 3.60 -24.89
CA TYR A 147 1.92 2.41 -24.06
C TYR A 147 2.42 2.81 -22.68
N ILE A 148 1.83 2.23 -21.64
CA ILE A 148 2.21 2.40 -20.24
C ILE A 148 2.52 1.01 -19.68
N HIS A 149 3.70 0.84 -19.13
CA HIS A 149 4.17 -0.39 -18.51
C HIS A 149 3.68 -0.48 -17.06
N ASN A 150 3.33 -1.69 -16.62
CA ASN A 150 2.80 -1.93 -15.28
C ASN A 150 3.83 -1.66 -14.17
N ASN A 151 5.12 -1.74 -14.49
CA ASN A 151 6.24 -1.45 -13.59
C ASN A 151 7.15 -0.39 -14.22
N MET A 152 7.91 0.32 -13.40
CA MET A 152 8.99 1.16 -13.91
C MET A 152 10.13 0.26 -14.43
N VAL A 153 10.60 0.50 -15.66
CA VAL A 153 11.79 -0.16 -16.20
C VAL A 153 12.99 0.69 -15.85
N GLN A 154 13.87 0.16 -15.00
CA GLN A 154 15.03 0.89 -14.47
C GLN A 154 16.26 0.76 -15.37
N GLY A 155 17.14 1.76 -15.36
CA GLY A 155 18.43 1.68 -16.06
C GLY A 155 18.32 1.75 -17.59
N VAL A 156 17.28 2.40 -18.12
CA VAL A 156 17.10 2.55 -19.57
C VAL A 156 18.03 3.63 -20.09
N ARG A 157 18.97 3.24 -20.94
CA ARG A 157 19.90 4.14 -21.63
C ARG A 157 19.47 4.46 -23.04
N LYS A 158 18.71 3.58 -23.69
CA LYS A 158 18.27 3.74 -25.07
C LYS A 158 16.86 3.21 -25.27
N LEU A 159 16.04 3.95 -26.03
CA LEU A 159 14.72 3.54 -26.50
C LEU A 159 14.79 3.28 -28.01
N LYS A 160 14.55 2.03 -28.43
CA LYS A 160 14.67 1.59 -29.82
C LYS A 160 13.31 1.20 -30.39
N ILE A 161 12.91 1.80 -31.50
CA ILE A 161 11.66 1.49 -32.20
C ILE A 161 12.03 0.87 -33.54
N ILE A 162 11.63 -0.37 -33.76
CA ILE A 162 11.91 -1.14 -34.97
C ILE A 162 10.61 -1.30 -35.75
N PHE A 163 10.55 -0.71 -36.95
CA PHE A 163 9.39 -0.76 -37.83
C PHE A 163 9.47 -2.02 -38.68
N LEU A 164 8.53 -2.93 -38.45
CA LEU A 164 8.51 -4.26 -39.06
C LEU A 164 7.65 -4.29 -40.32
N ASP A 165 6.56 -3.52 -40.36
CA ASP A 165 5.64 -3.44 -41.51
C ASP A 165 4.85 -2.11 -41.56
N TRP A 166 4.51 -1.63 -42.76
CA TRP A 166 3.65 -0.47 -42.99
C TRP A 166 2.97 -0.47 -44.38
N LYS A 167 1.74 0.05 -44.47
CA LYS A 167 0.94 0.27 -45.69
C LYS A 167 1.34 1.57 -46.37
N ASN A 168 1.50 1.61 -47.70
CA ASN A 168 1.98 2.75 -48.52
C ASN A 168 3.51 2.94 -48.56
N THR A 169 3.99 3.73 -49.54
CA THR A 169 5.42 3.93 -49.81
C THR A 169 6.19 4.70 -48.73
N ASN A 170 5.49 5.36 -47.79
CA ASN A 170 6.11 6.26 -46.82
C ASN A 170 5.72 5.96 -45.36
N LEU A 171 6.72 5.68 -44.52
CA LEU A 171 6.60 5.76 -43.06
C LEU A 171 6.78 7.21 -42.63
N GLY A 172 6.02 7.69 -41.65
CA GLY A 172 6.21 9.02 -41.08
C GLY A 172 5.96 9.03 -39.58
N VAL A 173 6.96 9.47 -38.80
CA VAL A 173 6.86 9.73 -37.36
C VAL A 173 7.05 11.22 -37.12
N VAL A 174 6.11 11.81 -36.39
CA VAL A 174 6.07 13.23 -36.03
C VAL A 174 6.79 13.45 -34.71
N GLU A 175 6.53 12.62 -33.71
CA GLU A 175 7.08 12.80 -32.37
C GLU A 175 7.18 11.47 -31.62
N ILE A 176 8.23 11.30 -30.83
CA ILE A 176 8.36 10.20 -29.88
C ILE A 176 8.53 10.82 -28.50
N ARG A 177 7.79 10.30 -27.52
CA ARG A 177 7.88 10.72 -26.13
C ARG A 177 8.16 9.51 -25.25
N ALA A 178 8.98 9.69 -24.23
CA ALA A 178 9.27 8.70 -23.22
C ALA A 178 9.10 9.35 -21.84
N PHE A 179 8.31 8.73 -20.97
CA PHE A 179 7.97 9.30 -19.67
C PHE A 179 8.40 8.38 -18.54
N ASP A 180 8.77 9.02 -17.44
CA ASP A 180 8.93 8.40 -16.13
C ASP A 180 7.56 7.96 -15.55
N ALA A 181 7.55 7.55 -14.29
CA ALA A 181 6.34 7.22 -13.56
C ALA A 181 5.50 8.48 -13.28
N THR A 182 4.19 8.32 -13.35
CA THR A 182 3.27 9.31 -12.78
C THR A 182 3.32 9.31 -11.25
N LEU A 183 2.93 10.42 -10.63
CA LEU A 183 2.82 10.55 -9.16
C LEU A 183 2.00 9.41 -8.55
N ASP A 184 0.84 9.11 -9.14
CA ASP A 184 -0.04 8.01 -8.71
C ASP A 184 0.66 6.66 -8.78
N THR A 185 1.50 6.46 -9.80
CA THR A 185 2.22 5.20 -9.95
C THR A 185 3.40 5.04 -8.98
N LEU A 186 4.03 6.11 -8.50
CA LEU A 186 5.05 6.05 -7.43
C LEU A 186 4.43 5.68 -6.08
N LEU A 187 3.28 6.26 -5.75
CA LEU A 187 2.52 5.87 -4.54
C LEU A 187 2.01 4.45 -4.65
N TYR A 188 1.52 4.07 -5.83
CA TYR A 188 1.10 2.71 -6.10
C TYR A 188 2.24 1.72 -5.90
N ASP A 189 3.43 1.98 -6.45
CA ASP A 189 4.60 1.10 -6.28
C ASP A 189 5.02 1.01 -4.80
N LYS A 190 4.97 2.12 -4.05
CA LYS A 190 5.26 2.13 -2.60
C LYS A 190 4.31 1.21 -1.83
N VAL A 191 3.00 1.26 -2.12
CA VAL A 191 1.99 0.41 -1.45
C VAL A 191 2.00 -1.03 -2.00
N LYS A 192 2.28 -1.21 -3.29
CA LYS A 192 2.35 -2.52 -3.97
C LYS A 192 3.54 -3.36 -3.49
N ASN A 193 4.68 -2.72 -3.26
CA ASN A 193 5.90 -3.38 -2.80
C ASN A 193 5.86 -3.71 -1.29
N MET A 194 4.84 -3.28 -0.57
CA MET A 194 4.59 -3.75 0.79
C MET A 194 3.98 -5.14 0.73
N ASP A 195 4.55 -6.09 1.49
CA ASP A 195 4.00 -7.43 1.64
C ASP A 195 2.76 -7.42 2.56
N LEU A 196 1.70 -6.72 2.13
CA LEU A 196 0.40 -6.70 2.80
C LEU A 196 -0.32 -8.05 2.71
N ASN A 197 0.20 -9.00 1.92
CA ASN A 197 -0.40 -10.32 1.75
C ASN A 197 -0.03 -11.27 2.89
N ASN A 198 1.08 -11.00 3.58
CA ASN A 198 1.50 -11.79 4.73
C ASN A 198 0.89 -11.26 6.03
N ARG A 199 -0.44 -11.41 6.15
CA ARG A 199 -1.21 -11.06 7.36
C ARG A 199 -0.52 -11.56 8.64
N ASP A 200 0.10 -12.74 8.56
CA ASP A 200 0.76 -13.38 9.68
C ASP A 200 2.00 -12.64 10.18
N TRP A 201 2.56 -11.66 9.45
CA TRP A 201 3.73 -10.90 9.90
C TRP A 201 3.39 -9.70 10.76
N TYR A 202 2.13 -9.29 10.77
CA TYR A 202 1.64 -8.09 11.44
C TYR A 202 0.71 -8.45 12.60
N ASP A 203 0.67 -7.56 13.60
CA ASP A 203 -0.34 -7.65 14.65
C ASP A 203 -1.73 -7.63 14.01
N ASN A 204 -2.56 -8.62 14.35
CA ASN A 204 -3.82 -8.84 13.67
C ASN A 204 -4.79 -7.65 13.79
N ASP A 205 -4.83 -6.98 14.94
CA ASP A 205 -5.74 -5.86 15.18
C ASP A 205 -5.27 -4.61 14.41
N LYS A 206 -3.95 -4.35 14.41
CA LYS A 206 -3.35 -3.28 13.60
C LYS A 206 -3.44 -3.58 12.10
N TYR A 207 -3.26 -4.82 11.68
CA TYR A 207 -3.40 -5.23 10.28
C TYR A 207 -4.84 -5.07 9.78
N ILE A 208 -5.84 -5.48 10.56
CA ILE A 208 -7.25 -5.26 10.22
C ILE A 208 -7.56 -3.76 10.13
N LYS A 209 -7.00 -2.95 11.05
CA LYS A 209 -7.23 -1.50 11.09
C LYS A 209 -6.55 -0.74 9.94
N TYR A 210 -5.28 -1.01 9.66
CA TYR A 210 -4.46 -0.24 8.73
C TYR A 210 -4.28 -0.93 7.37
N GLY A 211 -4.17 -2.25 7.35
CA GLY A 211 -3.97 -3.05 6.13
C GLY A 211 -5.19 -3.09 5.21
N ASN A 212 -6.41 -2.93 5.73
CA ASN A 212 -7.61 -2.77 4.90
C ASN A 212 -7.61 -1.42 4.17
N ARG A 213 -7.31 -0.32 4.88
CA ARG A 213 -7.22 1.02 4.28
C ARG A 213 -6.09 1.11 3.26
N LEU A 214 -4.94 0.50 3.53
CA LEU A 214 -3.84 0.42 2.54
C LEU A 214 -4.25 -0.37 1.28
N ARG A 215 -5.05 -1.43 1.42
CA ARG A 215 -5.62 -2.17 0.26
C ARG A 215 -6.66 -1.36 -0.49
N GLU A 216 -7.48 -0.56 0.19
CA GLU A 216 -8.41 0.38 -0.46
C GLU A 216 -7.65 1.46 -1.23
N ILE A 217 -6.67 2.12 -0.61
CA ILE A 217 -5.81 3.10 -1.27
C ILE A 217 -5.10 2.48 -2.47
N LYS A 218 -4.60 1.24 -2.33
CA LYS A 218 -4.03 0.50 -3.46
C LYS A 218 -5.03 0.35 -4.62
N LYS A 219 -6.27 -0.07 -4.34
CA LYS A 219 -7.34 -0.20 -5.35
C LYS A 219 -7.75 1.13 -5.95
N GLU A 220 -7.82 2.19 -5.14
CA GLU A 220 -8.10 3.55 -5.61
C GLU A 220 -7.01 4.02 -6.57
N LEU A 221 -5.73 3.80 -6.22
CA LEU A 221 -4.58 4.12 -7.08
C LEU A 221 -4.56 3.26 -8.35
N GLU A 222 -4.82 1.94 -8.26
CA GLU A 222 -4.96 1.05 -9.42
C GLU A 222 -6.09 1.52 -10.35
N SER A 223 -7.23 1.89 -9.78
CA SER A 223 -8.38 2.40 -10.54
C SER A 223 -8.08 3.76 -11.17
N SER A 224 -7.35 4.65 -10.48
CA SER A 224 -6.87 5.93 -11.02
C SER A 224 -5.98 5.68 -12.24
N ILE A 225 -4.96 4.84 -12.08
CA ILE A 225 -4.03 4.45 -13.15
C ILE A 225 -4.78 3.82 -14.33
N GLN A 226 -5.71 2.90 -14.08
CA GLN A 226 -6.53 2.27 -15.12
C GLN A 226 -7.51 3.25 -15.78
N SER A 227 -8.07 4.20 -15.03
CA SER A 227 -8.96 5.22 -15.58
C SER A 227 -8.21 6.18 -16.49
N GLU A 228 -6.98 6.57 -16.12
CA GLU A 228 -6.07 7.34 -16.96
C GLU A 228 -5.66 6.58 -18.23
N MET A 229 -5.54 5.24 -18.15
CA MET A 229 -5.31 4.39 -19.32
C MET A 229 -6.53 4.31 -20.26
N ASN A 230 -7.75 4.58 -19.77
CA ASN A 230 -9.01 4.39 -20.49
C ASN A 230 -9.65 5.69 -21.02
N VAL A 231 -9.09 6.88 -20.78
CA VAL A 231 -9.62 8.14 -21.35
C VAL A 231 -9.32 8.23 -22.85
N TYR A 232 -10.22 7.66 -23.66
CA TYR A 232 -10.31 7.83 -25.11
C TYR A 232 -11.35 8.89 -25.49
N GLU A 233 -11.26 10.12 -24.96
CA GLU A 233 -12.14 11.21 -25.43
C GLU A 233 -11.47 12.08 -26.50
N TRP A 234 -12.01 11.97 -27.71
CA TRP A 234 -11.62 12.70 -28.90
C TRP A 234 -12.18 14.12 -28.90
N THR A 235 -11.45 15.05 -28.31
CA THR A 235 -11.64 16.48 -28.61
C THR A 235 -10.34 17.08 -29.15
N TYR A 236 -10.44 17.74 -30.31
CA TYR A 236 -9.29 18.24 -31.08
C TYR A 236 -8.44 19.26 -30.30
N GLU A 237 -8.99 19.83 -29.21
CA GLU A 237 -8.40 20.91 -28.42
C GLU A 237 -7.74 20.46 -27.10
N ASN A 238 -7.96 19.21 -26.63
CA ASN A 238 -7.43 18.72 -25.34
C ASN A 238 -6.21 17.78 -25.45
N ARG A 239 -5.38 17.93 -26.50
CA ARG A 239 -4.22 17.06 -26.80
C ARG A 239 -2.96 17.31 -25.94
N ARG A 240 -3.10 17.66 -24.65
CA ARG A 240 -1.95 17.94 -23.75
C ARG A 240 -1.78 16.85 -22.70
N ALA A 241 -0.82 15.94 -22.97
CA ALA A 241 -0.18 14.96 -22.08
C ALA A 241 -1.10 13.98 -21.32
N LEU A 242 -0.52 12.89 -20.82
CA LEU A 242 -1.05 12.14 -19.67
C LEU A 242 -1.31 13.16 -18.55
N ARG A 243 -2.55 13.65 -18.42
CA ARG A 243 -2.96 14.51 -17.32
C ARG A 243 -3.22 13.62 -16.13
N THR A 244 -2.21 13.42 -15.29
CA THR A 244 -2.48 13.00 -13.92
C THR A 244 -3.03 14.20 -13.20
N SER A 245 -4.34 14.26 -13.05
CA SER A 245 -5.06 15.43 -12.55
C SER A 245 -5.03 15.55 -11.04
N MET A 246 -4.21 14.78 -10.31
CA MET A 246 -4.08 14.95 -8.86
C MET A 246 -3.26 16.21 -8.57
N PRO A 247 -3.85 17.23 -7.92
CA PRO A 247 -3.10 18.39 -7.48
C PRO A 247 -1.96 17.95 -6.55
N ARG A 248 -0.77 18.58 -6.65
CA ARG A 248 0.39 18.25 -5.81
C ARG A 248 0.06 18.22 -4.32
N SER A 249 -0.84 19.09 -3.87
CA SER A 249 -1.33 19.14 -2.48
C SER A 249 -2.14 17.91 -2.07
N GLU A 250 -2.89 17.30 -2.98
CA GLU A 250 -3.64 16.07 -2.74
C GLU A 250 -2.71 14.85 -2.75
N TYR A 251 -1.69 14.87 -3.61
CA TYR A 251 -0.61 13.87 -3.59
C TYR A 251 0.13 13.84 -2.24
N GLU A 252 0.60 14.98 -1.75
CA GLU A 252 1.32 15.02 -0.46
C GLU A 252 0.40 14.56 0.68
N LYS A 253 -0.88 14.93 0.66
CA LYS A 253 -1.88 14.41 1.62
C LYS A 253 -2.01 12.88 1.57
N ARG A 254 -2.11 12.30 0.37
CA ARG A 254 -2.20 10.84 0.20
C ARG A 254 -0.91 10.13 0.59
N LYS A 255 0.25 10.72 0.30
CA LYS A 255 1.56 10.24 0.73
C LYS A 255 1.66 10.23 2.26
N ASP A 256 1.27 11.32 2.92
CA ASP A 256 1.24 11.43 4.38
C ASP A 256 0.27 10.42 5.00
N GLU A 257 -0.92 10.24 4.40
CA GLU A 257 -1.88 9.20 4.81
C GLU A 257 -1.25 7.80 4.72
N ILE A 258 -0.64 7.47 3.59
CA ILE A 258 0.05 6.19 3.38
C ILE A 258 1.17 6.01 4.42
N GLU A 259 2.03 7.00 4.65
CA GLU A 259 3.12 6.94 5.65
C GLU A 259 2.60 6.77 7.09
N LYS A 260 1.49 7.44 7.41
CA LYS A 260 0.81 7.28 8.70
C LYS A 260 0.18 5.90 8.88
N LEU A 261 -0.37 5.32 7.81
CA LEU A 261 -0.94 3.97 7.83
C LEU A 261 0.17 2.90 7.93
N ILE A 262 1.30 3.11 7.24
CA ILE A 262 2.48 2.24 7.31
C ILE A 262 3.07 2.26 8.72
N SER A 263 3.26 3.44 9.31
CA SER A 263 3.74 3.55 10.70
C SER A 263 2.75 2.98 11.73
N GLY A 264 1.46 2.92 11.38
CA GLY A 264 0.43 2.23 12.17
C GLY A 264 0.50 0.70 12.11
N LEU A 265 1.07 0.13 11.04
CA LEU A 265 1.37 -1.31 10.98
C LEU A 265 2.53 -1.61 11.91
N SER A 266 2.33 -2.57 12.82
CA SER A 266 3.38 -3.05 13.72
C SER A 266 3.55 -4.53 13.48
N SER A 267 4.80 -4.97 13.28
CA SER A 267 5.09 -6.39 13.12
C SER A 267 4.77 -7.16 14.40
N ASN A 268 4.53 -8.46 14.29
CA ASN A 268 4.37 -9.33 15.45
C ASN A 268 5.62 -9.32 16.35
N LYS A 269 6.81 -9.14 15.75
CA LYS A 269 8.07 -8.90 16.48
C LYS A 269 7.97 -7.65 17.35
N GLN A 270 7.65 -6.50 16.75
CA GLN A 270 7.60 -5.22 17.46
C GLN A 270 6.55 -5.25 18.56
N THR A 271 5.39 -5.86 18.29
CA THR A 271 4.31 -5.97 19.28
C THR A 271 4.69 -6.88 20.47
N ALA A 272 5.43 -7.98 20.22
CA ALA A 272 5.95 -8.83 21.28
C ALA A 272 7.04 -8.14 22.11
N LEU A 273 7.94 -7.39 21.46
CA LEU A 273 8.95 -6.56 22.11
C LEU A 273 8.32 -5.48 22.99
N ASP A 274 7.35 -4.73 22.46
CA ASP A 274 6.63 -3.68 23.20
C ASP A 274 5.98 -4.27 24.47
N TYR A 275 5.38 -5.46 24.35
CA TYR A 275 4.75 -6.14 25.49
C TYR A 275 5.76 -6.63 26.53
N ALA A 276 6.87 -7.22 26.09
CA ALA A 276 7.94 -7.66 26.98
C ALA A 276 8.58 -6.48 27.72
N ASN A 277 8.86 -5.39 27.00
CA ASN A 277 9.41 -4.14 27.57
C ASN A 277 8.42 -3.50 28.56
N GLN A 278 7.12 -3.56 28.28
CA GLN A 278 6.10 -3.11 29.24
C GLN A 278 6.12 -3.92 30.52
N LYS A 279 6.22 -5.26 30.45
CA LYS A 279 6.34 -6.15 31.61
C LYS A 279 7.64 -5.91 32.39
N MET A 280 8.75 -5.65 31.69
CA MET A 280 10.03 -5.28 32.30
C MET A 280 9.92 -3.95 33.07
N ALA A 281 9.36 -2.91 32.43
CA ALA A 281 9.15 -1.62 33.07
C ALA A 281 8.17 -1.68 34.26
N GLN A 282 7.22 -2.62 34.25
CA GLN A 282 6.36 -2.91 35.42
C GLN A 282 7.16 -3.56 36.56
N ALA A 283 8.08 -4.46 36.25
CA ALA A 283 8.99 -5.06 37.22
C ALA A 283 9.88 -3.99 37.89
N ASP A 284 10.43 -3.06 37.09
CA ASP A 284 11.31 -1.99 37.57
C ASP A 284 10.60 -0.98 38.49
N LYS A 285 9.29 -0.81 38.34
CA LYS A 285 8.50 0.07 39.21
C LYS A 285 8.16 -0.54 40.58
N ASN A 286 8.34 -1.84 40.76
CA ASN A 286 8.08 -2.54 42.02
C ASN A 286 9.36 -2.65 42.88
N THR A 287 9.91 -1.52 43.33
CA THR A 287 11.15 -1.47 44.11
C THR A 287 10.98 -1.80 45.60
N ASN A 288 9.76 -1.90 46.12
CA ASN A 288 9.45 -2.11 47.54
C ASN A 288 8.99 -3.56 47.85
N LEU A 289 9.66 -4.56 47.29
CA LEU A 289 9.31 -5.97 47.49
C LEU A 289 10.23 -6.64 48.52
N LYS A 290 9.60 -7.38 49.42
CA LYS A 290 10.21 -8.11 50.55
C LYS A 290 11.16 -9.25 50.12
N TYR A 291 11.28 -9.52 48.82
CA TYR A 291 12.00 -10.66 48.22
C TYR A 291 12.66 -10.25 46.88
N PRO A 292 13.85 -9.61 46.92
CA PRO A 292 14.54 -9.11 45.73
C PRO A 292 14.99 -10.22 44.75
N GLU A 293 15.27 -11.42 45.25
CA GLU A 293 15.70 -12.57 44.44
C GLU A 293 14.61 -13.06 43.48
N ALA A 294 13.34 -13.05 43.92
CA ALA A 294 12.20 -13.44 43.07
C ALA A 294 11.90 -12.39 41.98
N LEU A 295 12.19 -11.11 42.26
CA LEU A 295 12.07 -10.04 41.27
C LEU A 295 13.16 -10.15 40.20
N GLU A 296 14.38 -10.52 40.59
CA GLU A 296 15.49 -10.71 39.67
C GLU A 296 15.28 -11.92 38.75
N ASP A 297 14.80 -13.05 39.29
CA ASP A 297 14.41 -14.22 38.49
C ASP A 297 13.28 -13.90 37.50
N TYR A 298 12.28 -13.12 37.93
CA TYR A 298 11.20 -12.65 37.06
C TYR A 298 11.73 -11.79 35.89
N LYS A 299 12.65 -10.86 36.16
CA LYS A 299 13.30 -10.02 35.13
C LYS A 299 14.13 -10.85 34.16
N ASN A 300 14.93 -11.79 34.67
CA ASN A 300 15.76 -12.67 33.84
C ASN A 300 14.91 -13.53 32.88
N LYS A 301 13.76 -14.03 33.34
CA LYS A 301 12.81 -14.77 32.49
C LYS A 301 12.19 -13.92 31.39
N ILE A 302 11.88 -12.64 31.66
CA ILE A 302 11.42 -11.69 30.63
C ILE A 302 12.54 -11.39 29.63
N GLN A 303 13.76 -11.14 30.12
CA GLN A 303 14.92 -10.84 29.28
C GLN A 303 15.27 -12.00 28.33
N ALA A 304 15.20 -13.24 28.81
CA ALA A 304 15.40 -14.42 27.96
C ALA A 304 14.38 -14.49 26.80
N ILE A 305 13.14 -14.05 27.01
CA ILE A 305 12.13 -13.96 25.95
C ILE A 305 12.44 -12.80 24.99
N ILE A 306 12.89 -11.64 25.49
CA ILE A 306 13.33 -10.51 24.65
C ILE A 306 14.47 -10.96 23.72
N ASP A 307 15.48 -11.64 24.25
CA ASP A 307 16.61 -12.15 23.48
C ASP A 307 16.15 -13.17 22.43
N GLU A 308 15.16 -14.01 22.76
CA GLU A 308 14.56 -14.95 21.81
C GLU A 308 13.78 -14.25 20.70
N ILE A 309 13.05 -13.17 20.99
CA ILE A 309 12.36 -12.33 20.00
C ILE A 309 13.36 -11.59 19.09
N ASN A 310 14.58 -11.32 19.54
CA ASN A 310 15.58 -10.63 18.72
C ASN A 310 16.32 -11.55 17.72
N LYS A 311 16.25 -12.88 17.89
CA LYS A 311 16.96 -13.86 17.04
C LYS A 311 16.46 -13.95 15.60
N LYS A 312 15.22 -13.54 15.32
CA LYS A 312 14.67 -13.54 13.95
C LYS A 312 14.27 -12.13 13.51
N PRO A 313 14.36 -11.83 12.21
CA PRO A 313 13.91 -10.56 11.66
C PRO A 313 12.37 -10.43 11.67
N VAL A 314 11.63 -11.54 11.51
CA VAL A 314 10.17 -11.58 11.38
C VAL A 314 9.59 -12.79 12.11
N TYR A 315 8.40 -12.65 12.70
CA TYR A 315 7.63 -13.73 13.32
C TYR A 315 6.22 -13.81 12.74
N VAL A 316 5.70 -15.03 12.61
CA VAL A 316 4.29 -15.23 12.26
C VAL A 316 3.38 -15.00 13.47
N PHE A 317 2.08 -14.80 13.26
CA PHE A 317 1.11 -14.47 14.31
C PHE A 317 1.10 -15.48 15.45
N SER A 318 1.19 -16.78 15.14
CA SER A 318 1.26 -17.85 16.16
C SER A 318 2.52 -17.78 17.01
N GLU A 319 3.67 -17.40 16.44
CA GLU A 319 4.92 -17.23 17.17
C GLU A 319 4.85 -15.97 18.06
N GLY A 320 4.37 -14.85 17.52
CA GLY A 320 4.13 -13.60 18.27
C GLY A 320 3.18 -13.82 19.46
N LYS A 321 2.09 -14.55 19.24
CA LYS A 321 1.14 -14.95 20.29
C LYS A 321 1.79 -15.85 21.33
N ASN A 322 2.61 -16.83 20.93
CA ASN A 322 3.33 -17.71 21.85
C ASN A 322 4.23 -16.91 22.81
N PHE A 323 4.95 -15.89 22.32
CA PHE A 323 5.72 -15.01 23.21
C PHE A 323 4.84 -14.28 24.22
N ARG A 324 3.68 -13.77 23.78
CA ARG A 324 2.73 -13.09 24.67
C ARG A 324 2.18 -14.05 25.73
N ASP A 325 1.75 -15.24 25.32
CA ASP A 325 1.24 -16.28 26.22
C ASP A 325 2.31 -16.74 27.23
N ARG A 326 3.58 -16.83 26.81
CA ARG A 326 4.71 -17.10 27.70
C ARG A 326 4.96 -15.96 28.68
N LEU A 327 4.94 -14.70 28.22
CA LEU A 327 5.07 -13.51 29.06
C LEU A 327 3.90 -13.34 30.05
N ASP A 328 2.71 -13.86 29.72
CA ASP A 328 1.56 -13.87 30.62
C ASP A 328 1.59 -15.00 31.63
N LYS A 329 2.21 -16.13 31.29
CA LYS A 329 2.49 -17.23 32.22
C LYS A 329 3.61 -16.88 33.21
N ILE A 330 4.50 -15.96 32.87
CA ILE A 330 5.43 -15.38 33.84
C ILE A 330 4.61 -14.44 34.72
N THR A 331 4.09 -14.97 35.83
CA THR A 331 3.43 -14.18 36.87
C THR A 331 4.33 -14.04 38.08
N PHE A 332 4.26 -12.89 38.75
CA PHE A 332 5.01 -12.58 39.97
C PHE A 332 4.62 -13.44 41.20
N LEU A 333 3.67 -14.38 41.09
CA LEU A 333 2.92 -14.96 42.23
C LEU A 333 2.94 -16.50 42.34
N ASP A 334 4.07 -17.16 42.11
CA ASP A 334 4.11 -18.64 42.17
C ASP A 334 4.81 -19.30 43.35
N GLU A 335 5.05 -18.60 44.46
CA GLU A 335 5.39 -19.24 45.74
C GLU A 335 4.58 -18.66 46.90
N ASN A 336 3.33 -19.12 47.04
CA ASN A 336 2.49 -18.83 48.20
C ASN A 336 2.64 -19.96 49.25
N PRO A 337 3.19 -19.70 50.45
CA PRO A 337 3.39 -20.71 51.49
C PRO A 337 2.09 -21.40 51.96
N LYS A 338 0.93 -20.75 51.84
CA LYS A 338 -0.38 -21.32 52.20
C LYS A 338 -0.81 -22.50 51.32
N LYS A 339 -0.30 -22.61 50.09
CA LYS A 339 -0.55 -23.77 49.22
C LYS A 339 0.17 -25.03 49.73
N ARG A 340 1.30 -24.89 50.42
CA ARG A 340 2.06 -26.02 50.99
C ARG A 340 1.31 -26.71 52.14
N GLU A 341 0.68 -25.91 53.01
CA GLU A 341 -0.05 -26.37 54.20
C GLU A 341 -1.34 -27.14 53.87
N ILE A 342 -2.05 -26.73 52.80
CA ILE A 342 -3.27 -27.42 52.33
C ILE A 342 -2.92 -28.79 51.70
N VAL A 343 -1.81 -28.86 50.95
CA VAL A 343 -1.33 -30.09 50.31
C VAL A 343 -0.82 -31.11 51.36
N GLU A 344 -0.17 -30.64 52.43
CA GLU A 344 0.24 -31.48 53.56
C GLU A 344 -0.95 -32.03 54.36
N THR A 345 -2.00 -31.22 54.55
CA THR A 345 -3.20 -31.62 55.29
C THR A 345 -4.02 -32.69 54.54
N LEU A 346 -4.18 -32.53 53.22
CA LEU A 346 -4.89 -33.49 52.37
C LEU A 346 -4.13 -34.82 52.23
N SER A 347 -2.79 -34.76 52.18
CA SER A 347 -1.93 -35.96 52.16
C SER A 347 -2.06 -36.77 53.46
N ARG A 348 -2.19 -36.11 54.62
CA ARG A 348 -2.40 -36.79 55.91
C ARG A 348 -3.75 -37.50 56.00
N MET A 349 -4.84 -36.85 55.59
CA MET A 349 -6.19 -37.44 55.63
C MET A 349 -6.36 -38.61 54.65
N PHE A 350 -5.67 -38.57 53.50
CA PHE A 350 -5.70 -39.65 52.53
C PHE A 350 -4.92 -40.87 53.02
N ASN A 351 -3.74 -40.68 53.62
CA ASN A 351 -2.93 -41.76 54.18
C ASN A 351 -3.65 -42.49 55.33
N GLU A 352 -4.40 -41.79 56.18
CA GLU A 352 -5.19 -42.42 57.25
C GLU A 352 -6.33 -43.31 56.72
N ARG A 353 -7.04 -42.89 55.66
CA ARG A 353 -8.13 -43.70 55.06
C ARG A 353 -7.61 -44.86 54.22
N PHE A 354 -6.50 -44.67 53.52
CA PHE A 354 -5.88 -45.70 52.68
C PHE A 354 -5.25 -46.81 53.54
N ASN A 355 -4.52 -46.45 54.60
CA ASN A 355 -3.93 -47.43 55.52
C ASN A 355 -4.98 -48.25 56.26
N LYS A 356 -6.09 -47.63 56.68
CA LYS A 356 -7.21 -48.36 57.32
C LYS A 356 -7.83 -49.42 56.39
N ARG A 357 -7.94 -49.14 55.09
CA ARG A 357 -8.50 -50.08 54.10
C ARG A 357 -7.53 -51.22 53.79
N ILE A 358 -6.22 -50.95 53.77
CA ILE A 358 -5.18 -51.98 53.68
C ILE A 358 -5.22 -52.90 54.89
N GLU A 359 -5.35 -52.37 56.10
CA GLU A 359 -5.46 -53.18 57.33
C GLU A 359 -6.70 -54.10 57.34
N GLU A 360 -7.84 -53.60 56.87
CA GLU A 360 -9.09 -54.39 56.75
C GLU A 360 -8.97 -55.53 55.73
N GLU A 361 -8.34 -55.29 54.58
CA GLU A 361 -8.09 -56.30 53.53
C GLU A 361 -7.00 -57.30 53.94
N GLU A 362 -5.94 -56.85 54.62
CA GLU A 362 -4.89 -57.72 55.14
C GLU A 362 -5.42 -58.66 56.23
N LYS A 363 -6.35 -58.17 57.07
CA LYS A 363 -7.07 -59.00 58.04
C LYS A 363 -7.92 -60.06 57.35
N LYS A 364 -8.66 -59.69 56.30
CA LYS A 364 -9.49 -60.62 55.51
C LYS A 364 -8.65 -61.71 54.82
N TYR A 365 -7.49 -61.34 54.27
CA TYR A 365 -6.50 -62.27 53.72
C TYR A 365 -5.96 -63.23 54.79
N LYS A 366 -5.56 -62.72 55.96
CA LYS A 366 -5.07 -63.55 57.07
C LYS A 366 -6.14 -64.55 57.54
N ASP A 367 -7.41 -64.14 57.60
CA ASP A 367 -8.53 -65.01 57.99
C ASP A 367 -8.80 -66.11 56.94
N GLU A 368 -8.70 -65.82 55.64
CA GLU A 368 -8.84 -66.83 54.59
C GLU A 368 -7.66 -67.82 54.54
N VAL A 369 -6.43 -67.33 54.68
CA VAL A 369 -5.23 -68.19 54.77
C VAL A 369 -5.32 -69.10 56.01
N LYS A 370 -5.81 -68.59 57.13
CA LYS A 370 -6.04 -69.37 58.35
C LYS A 370 -7.06 -70.48 58.12
N LYS A 371 -8.20 -70.21 57.44
CA LYS A 371 -9.18 -71.25 57.07
C LYS A 371 -8.57 -72.36 56.20
N VAL A 372 -7.67 -72.01 55.29
CA VAL A 372 -6.97 -72.98 54.44
C VAL A 372 -5.98 -73.82 55.25
N LEU A 373 -5.23 -73.20 56.17
CA LEU A 373 -4.29 -73.88 57.06
C LEU A 373 -4.97 -74.79 58.09
N ASP A 374 -6.11 -74.37 58.64
CA ASP A 374 -6.86 -75.17 59.61
C ASP A 374 -7.51 -76.40 58.94
N LYS A 375 -7.97 -76.27 57.68
CA LYS A 375 -8.38 -77.42 56.84
C LYS A 375 -7.23 -78.39 56.52
N ALA A 376 -6.01 -77.87 56.39
CA ALA A 376 -4.84 -78.72 56.15
C ALA A 376 -4.44 -79.53 57.39
N LYS A 377 -4.70 -79.02 58.60
CA LYS A 377 -4.40 -79.70 59.88
C LYS A 377 -5.38 -80.83 60.22
N SER A 378 -6.58 -80.87 59.63
CA SER A 378 -7.60 -81.89 59.92
C SER A 378 -7.48 -83.17 59.08
N ILE A 379 -6.38 -83.38 58.36
CA ILE A 379 -6.18 -84.51 57.44
C ILE A 379 -5.26 -85.54 58.11
N ASP A 380 -5.79 -86.75 58.37
CA ASP A 380 -5.09 -87.85 59.04
C ASP A 380 -4.04 -88.53 58.13
N GLY A 381 -2.94 -88.96 58.75
CA GLY A 381 -1.59 -89.11 58.19
C GLY A 381 -1.34 -90.22 57.16
N LYS A 382 -2.36 -90.73 56.46
CA LYS A 382 -2.18 -91.81 55.45
C LYS A 382 -2.53 -91.42 54.00
N SER A 383 -2.89 -90.17 53.71
CA SER A 383 -3.23 -89.70 52.34
C SER A 383 -2.37 -88.53 51.83
N PHE A 384 -1.14 -88.42 52.33
CA PHE A 384 -0.42 -87.14 52.45
C PHE A 384 0.15 -86.49 51.17
N ASN A 385 0.11 -87.10 49.99
CA ASN A 385 0.92 -86.62 48.85
C ASN A 385 0.18 -85.77 47.78
N PRO A 386 -1.06 -86.05 47.34
CA PRO A 386 -1.72 -85.21 46.30
C PRO A 386 -2.33 -83.91 46.84
N GLN A 387 -2.80 -83.91 48.09
CA GLN A 387 -3.56 -82.78 48.64
C GLN A 387 -2.67 -81.60 49.07
N TYR A 388 -1.41 -81.85 49.44
CA TYR A 388 -0.44 -80.81 49.80
C TYR A 388 -0.08 -79.90 48.60
N GLY A 389 -0.02 -80.47 47.39
CA GLY A 389 0.18 -79.71 46.15
C GLY A 389 -0.95 -78.73 45.87
N ASN A 390 -2.21 -79.12 46.15
CA ASN A 390 -3.37 -78.25 46.00
C ASN A 390 -3.37 -77.11 47.03
N PHE A 391 -2.97 -77.36 48.29
CA PHE A 391 -2.85 -76.30 49.28
C PHE A 391 -1.73 -75.32 48.97
N LYS A 392 -0.58 -75.81 48.49
CA LYS A 392 0.54 -74.95 48.07
C LYS A 392 0.16 -74.08 46.87
N ASN A 393 -0.56 -74.64 45.90
CA ASN A 393 -1.06 -73.90 44.74
C ASN A 393 -2.17 -72.91 45.13
N GLU A 394 -3.04 -73.24 46.08
CA GLU A 394 -4.11 -72.34 46.54
C GLU A 394 -3.55 -71.17 47.37
N ILE A 395 -2.53 -71.41 48.22
CA ILE A 395 -1.79 -70.33 48.89
C ILE A 395 -1.06 -69.45 47.86
N LYS A 396 -0.47 -70.05 46.82
CA LYS A 396 0.20 -69.30 45.74
C LYS A 396 -0.81 -68.52 44.88
N ARG A 397 -2.03 -69.04 44.68
CA ARG A 397 -3.16 -68.36 44.01
C ARG A 397 -3.64 -67.18 44.84
N LEU A 398 -3.80 -67.35 46.16
CA LEU A 398 -4.18 -66.28 47.08
C LEU A 398 -3.10 -65.19 47.20
N GLN A 399 -1.82 -65.57 47.15
CA GLN A 399 -0.70 -64.63 47.03
C GLN A 399 -0.72 -63.88 45.69
N GLY A 400 -0.99 -64.57 44.58
CA GLY A 400 -1.16 -63.94 43.26
C GLY A 400 -2.36 -62.99 43.18
N ILE A 401 -3.44 -63.27 43.92
CA ILE A 401 -4.62 -62.38 44.02
C ILE A 401 -4.31 -61.14 44.87
N ARG A 402 -3.53 -61.29 45.95
CA ARG A 402 -3.06 -60.18 46.79
C ARG A 402 -2.17 -59.22 46.00
N ASP A 403 -1.28 -59.76 45.17
CA ASP A 403 -0.30 -58.96 44.44
C ASP A 403 -0.90 -58.34 43.14
N SER A 404 -1.96 -58.94 42.57
CA SER A 404 -2.63 -58.41 41.36
C SER A 404 -3.75 -57.38 41.63
N ARG A 405 -4.44 -57.45 42.78
CA ARG A 405 -5.56 -56.53 43.08
C ARG A 405 -5.14 -55.13 43.54
N ASN A 406 -3.89 -54.96 44.00
CA ASN A 406 -3.35 -53.65 44.39
C ASN A 406 -2.73 -52.85 43.23
N LEU A 407 -2.50 -53.46 42.05
CA LEU A 407 -1.76 -52.82 40.96
C LEU A 407 -2.59 -52.54 39.69
N LEU A 408 -3.76 -53.17 39.50
CA LEU A 408 -4.65 -52.87 38.36
C LEU A 408 -5.81 -51.89 38.68
N SER A 409 -6.26 -51.77 39.94
CA SER A 409 -7.50 -51.03 40.23
C SER A 409 -7.42 -49.50 40.14
N TYR A 410 -6.25 -48.88 40.40
CA TYR A 410 -6.14 -47.41 40.33
C TYR A 410 -6.09 -46.86 38.91
N LYS A 411 -5.40 -47.57 38.03
CA LYS A 411 -5.28 -47.17 36.62
C LYS A 411 -6.62 -47.34 35.92
N GLU A 412 -7.25 -48.52 36.05
CA GLU A 412 -8.54 -48.82 35.42
C GLU A 412 -9.66 -47.87 35.91
N PHE A 413 -9.74 -47.63 37.22
CA PHE A 413 -10.74 -46.72 37.79
C PHE A 413 -10.59 -45.29 37.27
N LEU A 414 -9.35 -44.80 37.14
CA LEU A 414 -9.08 -43.46 36.66
C LEU A 414 -9.33 -43.33 35.15
N GLN A 415 -9.01 -44.36 34.35
CA GLN A 415 -9.32 -44.43 32.93
C GLN A 415 -10.84 -44.38 32.68
N GLU A 416 -11.62 -45.19 33.41
CA GLU A 416 -13.07 -45.23 33.30
C GLU A 416 -13.70 -43.87 33.68
N THR A 417 -13.22 -43.26 34.76
CA THR A 417 -13.69 -41.93 35.21
C THR A 417 -13.37 -40.82 34.19
N ILE A 418 -12.19 -40.87 33.55
CA ILE A 418 -11.81 -39.89 32.51
C ILE A 418 -12.67 -40.10 31.26
N GLU A 419 -12.90 -41.34 30.83
CA GLU A 419 -13.68 -41.65 29.65
C GLU A 419 -15.16 -41.26 29.80
N GLU A 420 -15.76 -41.51 30.97
CA GLU A 420 -17.11 -41.07 31.31
C GLU A 420 -17.26 -39.55 31.17
N LYS A 421 -16.29 -38.79 31.73
CA LYS A 421 -16.26 -37.32 31.67
C LYS A 421 -16.04 -36.77 30.26
N ILE A 422 -15.32 -37.47 29.38
CA ILE A 422 -15.17 -37.09 27.97
C ILE A 422 -16.51 -37.24 27.21
N LYS A 423 -17.27 -38.28 27.55
CA LYS A 423 -18.57 -38.61 26.93
C LYS A 423 -19.74 -37.80 27.49
N SER A 424 -19.64 -37.21 28.69
CA SER A 424 -20.70 -36.40 29.29
C SER A 424 -21.15 -35.23 28.36
N PRO A 425 -22.46 -35.02 28.21
CA PRO A 425 -23.00 -33.83 27.56
C PRO A 425 -22.77 -32.61 28.45
N LEU A 426 -22.10 -31.59 27.92
CA LEU A 426 -21.72 -30.36 28.64
C LEU A 426 -22.37 -29.11 28.01
N SER A 427 -23.65 -29.23 27.62
CA SER A 427 -24.40 -28.20 26.87
C SER A 427 -24.59 -26.88 27.62
N ASP A 428 -24.45 -26.88 28.94
CA ASP A 428 -24.61 -25.70 29.80
C ASP A 428 -23.31 -24.87 29.95
N TYR A 429 -22.23 -25.32 29.32
CA TYR A 429 -20.89 -24.73 29.38
C TYR A 429 -20.43 -24.22 28.02
N SER A 430 -19.52 -23.23 28.03
CA SER A 430 -19.08 -22.58 26.80
C SER A 430 -18.30 -23.55 25.89
N PRO A 431 -18.51 -23.52 24.56
CA PRO A 431 -17.84 -24.46 23.64
C PRO A 431 -16.32 -24.49 23.79
N SER A 432 -15.69 -23.33 23.98
CA SER A 432 -14.24 -23.20 24.17
C SER A 432 -13.76 -23.79 25.50
N SER A 433 -14.53 -23.63 26.58
CA SER A 433 -14.19 -24.24 27.87
C SER A 433 -14.37 -25.76 27.85
N VAL A 434 -15.38 -26.26 27.12
CA VAL A 434 -15.64 -27.68 26.90
C VAL A 434 -14.55 -28.32 26.04
N GLU A 435 -14.12 -27.66 24.98
CA GLU A 435 -13.04 -28.14 24.11
C GLU A 435 -11.71 -28.22 24.88
N LEU A 436 -11.37 -27.18 25.65
CA LEU A 436 -10.19 -27.17 26.50
C LEU A 436 -10.27 -28.24 27.61
N TYR A 437 -11.43 -28.40 28.25
CA TYR A 437 -11.67 -29.44 29.24
C TYR A 437 -11.46 -30.83 28.65
N LYS A 438 -12.07 -31.14 27.49
CA LYS A 438 -11.93 -32.44 26.81
C LYS A 438 -10.52 -32.67 26.30
N SER A 439 -9.82 -31.64 25.81
CA SER A 439 -8.41 -31.76 25.41
C SER A 439 -7.52 -32.11 26.60
N LYS A 440 -7.71 -31.44 27.75
CA LYS A 440 -6.93 -31.73 28.96
C LYS A 440 -7.28 -33.08 29.57
N LEU A 441 -8.53 -33.53 29.47
CA LEU A 441 -8.92 -34.89 29.83
C LEU A 441 -8.23 -35.95 28.96
N LYS A 442 -8.13 -35.72 27.64
CA LYS A 442 -7.38 -36.61 26.73
C LYS A 442 -5.89 -36.64 27.04
N GLU A 443 -5.30 -35.49 27.38
CA GLU A 443 -3.90 -35.42 27.82
C GLU A 443 -3.69 -36.19 29.14
N LEU A 444 -4.62 -36.06 30.09
CA LEU A 444 -4.59 -36.81 31.34
C LEU A 444 -4.77 -38.31 31.09
N ALA A 445 -5.68 -38.71 30.20
CA ALA A 445 -5.86 -40.10 29.80
C ALA A 445 -4.57 -40.69 29.23
N PHE A 446 -3.91 -39.98 28.32
CA PHE A 446 -2.63 -40.41 27.74
C PHE A 446 -1.53 -40.57 28.79
N LYS A 447 -1.47 -39.67 29.79
CA LYS A 447 -0.52 -39.78 30.91
C LYS A 447 -0.82 -40.99 31.80
N VAL A 448 -2.10 -41.26 32.08
CA VAL A 448 -2.52 -42.43 32.85
C VAL A 448 -2.22 -43.73 32.08
N ASP A 449 -2.44 -43.75 30.77
CA ASP A 449 -2.20 -44.91 29.91
C ASP A 449 -0.72 -45.29 29.82
N THR A 450 0.15 -44.28 29.72
CA THR A 450 1.60 -44.45 29.57
C THR A 450 2.32 -44.75 30.89
N THR A 451 1.69 -44.53 32.05
CA THR A 451 2.21 -44.95 33.35
C THR A 451 2.09 -46.47 33.52
N PHE A 452 3.24 -47.17 33.66
CA PHE A 452 3.31 -48.64 33.70
C PHE A 452 2.63 -49.25 34.94
N VAL A 453 2.82 -48.64 36.11
CA VAL A 453 2.14 -48.98 37.37
C VAL A 453 1.74 -47.67 38.03
N LEU A 454 0.44 -47.49 38.28
CA LEU A 454 -0.07 -46.29 38.94
C LEU A 454 -0.02 -46.50 40.45
N ASP A 455 1.03 -46.01 41.09
CA ASP A 455 1.15 -46.08 42.55
C ASP A 455 0.20 -45.08 43.25
N THR A 456 0.09 -45.18 44.56
CA THR A 456 -0.82 -44.33 45.35
C THR A 456 -0.51 -42.82 45.18
N PRO A 457 0.75 -42.35 45.26
CA PRO A 457 1.10 -40.97 44.94
C PRO A 457 0.67 -40.50 43.53
N GLU A 458 0.91 -41.32 42.50
CA GLU A 458 0.55 -40.99 41.12
C GLU A 458 -0.97 -40.97 40.91
N TYR A 459 -1.71 -41.90 41.53
CA TYR A 459 -3.17 -41.88 41.55
C TYR A 459 -3.73 -40.60 42.17
N ILE A 460 -3.23 -40.21 43.34
CA ILE A 460 -3.65 -38.96 44.02
C ILE A 460 -3.36 -37.75 43.11
N LYS A 461 -2.17 -37.70 42.52
CA LYS A 461 -1.76 -36.62 41.63
C LYS A 461 -2.70 -36.49 40.42
N TYR A 462 -3.01 -37.59 39.75
CA TYR A 462 -3.87 -37.56 38.58
C TYR A 462 -5.35 -37.34 38.93
N SER A 463 -5.84 -37.86 40.06
CA SER A 463 -7.21 -37.62 40.55
C SER A 463 -7.42 -36.16 40.99
N ALA A 464 -6.42 -35.54 41.62
CA ALA A 464 -6.42 -34.12 41.92
C ALA A 464 -6.47 -33.28 40.64
N THR A 465 -5.64 -33.64 39.64
CA THR A 465 -5.66 -33.01 38.32
C THR A 465 -7.05 -33.11 37.68
N LEU A 466 -7.68 -34.28 37.73
CA LEU A 466 -9.03 -34.50 37.20
C LEU A 466 -10.10 -33.61 37.85
N THR A 467 -9.99 -33.39 39.17
CA THR A 467 -10.89 -32.51 39.93
C THR A 467 -10.68 -31.04 39.56
N GLU A 468 -9.42 -30.62 39.44
CA GLU A 468 -9.05 -29.27 39.03
C GLU A 468 -9.55 -28.93 37.63
N LEU A 469 -9.59 -29.91 36.71
CA LEU A 469 -10.10 -29.70 35.36
C LEU A 469 -11.55 -29.21 35.33
N ASN A 470 -12.40 -29.53 36.31
CA ASN A 470 -13.78 -29.02 36.34
C ASN A 470 -13.84 -27.49 36.48
N SER A 471 -12.80 -26.86 37.05
CA SER A 471 -12.71 -25.39 37.15
C SER A 471 -12.46 -24.70 35.80
N VAL A 472 -12.07 -25.47 34.77
CA VAL A 472 -11.88 -24.97 33.40
C VAL A 472 -13.22 -24.73 32.70
N LEU A 473 -14.29 -25.42 33.13
CA LEU A 473 -15.63 -25.29 32.54
C LEU A 473 -16.29 -23.97 32.95
N ILE A 474 -16.67 -23.17 31.95
CA ILE A 474 -17.30 -21.86 32.16
C ILE A 474 -18.78 -21.98 31.80
N PRO A 475 -19.72 -21.80 32.74
CA PRO A 475 -21.15 -21.81 32.43
C PRO A 475 -21.51 -20.77 31.37
N ASN A 476 -22.37 -21.14 30.41
CA ASN A 476 -22.83 -20.25 29.34
C ASN A 476 -23.41 -18.94 29.87
N TYR A 477 -24.09 -19.00 31.01
CA TYR A 477 -24.58 -17.82 31.73
C TYR A 477 -23.47 -16.84 32.13
N ASN A 478 -22.40 -17.34 32.77
CA ASN A 478 -21.28 -16.51 33.19
C ASN A 478 -20.56 -15.90 31.98
N ASN A 479 -20.45 -16.67 30.89
CA ASN A 479 -19.89 -16.20 29.63
C ASN A 479 -20.73 -15.04 29.04
N LEU A 480 -22.04 -15.22 28.92
CA LEU A 480 -22.95 -14.21 28.37
C LEU A 480 -22.98 -12.94 29.22
N ILE A 481 -23.12 -13.06 30.55
CA ILE A 481 -23.07 -11.91 31.47
C ILE A 481 -21.73 -11.20 31.40
N GLY A 482 -20.63 -11.94 31.30
CA GLY A 482 -19.29 -11.39 31.08
C GLY A 482 -19.22 -10.55 29.81
N VAL A 483 -19.77 -11.04 28.69
CA VAL A 483 -19.82 -10.30 27.42
C VAL A 483 -20.70 -9.06 27.52
N LEU A 484 -21.89 -9.17 28.12
CA LEU A 484 -22.82 -8.04 28.26
C LEU A 484 -22.26 -6.95 29.18
N ASN A 485 -21.67 -7.31 30.33
CA ASN A 485 -21.03 -6.34 31.21
C ASN A 485 -19.81 -5.68 30.55
N LYS A 486 -18.99 -6.47 29.84
CA LYS A 486 -17.86 -5.91 29.06
C LYS A 486 -18.34 -4.90 28.02
N GLU A 487 -19.45 -5.16 27.34
CA GLU A 487 -20.04 -4.22 26.38
C GLU A 487 -20.64 -2.97 27.07
N LYS A 488 -21.26 -3.13 28.25
CA LYS A 488 -21.79 -2.03 29.07
C LYS A 488 -20.68 -1.09 29.53
N ASP A 489 -19.55 -1.66 29.95
CA ASP A 489 -18.42 -0.93 30.52
C ASP A 489 -17.46 -0.42 29.45
N SER A 490 -17.52 -0.97 28.23
CA SER A 490 -16.70 -0.51 27.12
C SER A 490 -16.87 0.99 26.87
N LYS A 491 -15.74 1.69 26.75
CA LYS A 491 -15.72 3.06 26.25
C LYS A 491 -16.04 3.01 24.75
N LYS A 492 -17.02 3.80 24.30
CA LYS A 492 -17.46 3.87 22.90
C LYS A 492 -17.15 5.26 22.30
N PRO A 493 -15.86 5.63 22.18
CA PRO A 493 -15.44 7.02 21.92
C PRO A 493 -15.80 7.59 20.54
N GLY A 494 -16.13 6.73 19.56
CA GLY A 494 -16.57 7.13 18.22
C GLY A 494 -18.09 7.32 18.07
N TYR A 495 -18.85 7.15 19.17
CA TYR A 495 -20.30 7.26 19.18
C TYR A 495 -20.76 8.38 20.11
N SER A 496 -21.87 9.00 19.77
CA SER A 496 -22.38 10.15 20.53
C SER A 496 -22.78 9.74 21.93
N SER A 497 -22.46 10.57 22.92
CA SER A 497 -22.77 10.33 24.33
C SER A 497 -24.25 9.96 24.57
N ALA A 498 -25.18 10.62 23.87
CA ALA A 498 -26.61 10.32 23.92
C ALA A 498 -26.95 8.91 23.41
N SER A 499 -26.33 8.48 22.30
CA SER A 499 -26.53 7.16 21.72
C SER A 499 -25.93 6.05 22.59
N VAL A 500 -24.76 6.30 23.17
CA VAL A 500 -24.08 5.38 24.10
C VAL A 500 -24.88 5.22 25.38
N LYS A 501 -25.42 6.30 25.95
CA LYS A 501 -26.29 6.25 27.12
C LYS A 501 -27.52 5.37 26.85
N LYS A 502 -28.21 5.61 25.73
CA LYS A 502 -29.36 4.81 25.31
C LYS A 502 -29.00 3.33 25.12
N PHE A 503 -27.85 3.03 24.52
CA PHE A 503 -27.35 1.67 24.39
C PHE A 503 -27.14 1.01 25.76
N LYS A 504 -26.48 1.70 26.70
CA LYS A 504 -26.25 1.19 28.06
C LYS A 504 -27.55 0.94 28.83
N ASP A 505 -28.52 1.85 28.72
CA ASP A 505 -29.81 1.71 29.39
C ASP A 505 -30.59 0.48 28.86
N GLU A 506 -30.55 0.22 27.55
CA GLU A 506 -31.18 -0.97 26.95
C GLU A 506 -30.41 -2.26 27.24
N LEU A 507 -29.08 -2.18 27.34
CA LEU A 507 -28.23 -3.30 27.73
C LEU A 507 -28.46 -3.70 29.19
N GLU A 508 -28.71 -2.74 30.07
CA GLU A 508 -29.05 -2.98 31.48
C GLU A 508 -30.35 -3.76 31.62
N LYS A 509 -31.35 -3.46 30.79
CA LYS A 509 -32.60 -4.23 30.73
C LYS A 509 -32.32 -5.66 30.29
N LEU A 510 -31.48 -5.86 29.27
CA LEU A 510 -31.12 -7.18 28.77
C LEU A 510 -30.35 -8.01 29.82
N ILE A 511 -29.49 -7.38 30.61
CA ILE A 511 -28.82 -8.02 31.77
C ILE A 511 -29.83 -8.34 32.88
N GLY A 512 -30.80 -7.45 33.11
CA GLY A 512 -31.89 -7.66 34.06
C GLY A 512 -32.73 -8.90 33.76
N GLU A 513 -33.01 -9.17 32.47
CA GLU A 513 -33.73 -10.38 32.02
C GLU A 513 -33.01 -11.70 32.36
N LEU A 514 -31.70 -11.64 32.65
CA LEU A 514 -30.88 -12.81 32.94
C LEU A 514 -30.73 -13.09 34.44
N LYS A 515 -31.10 -12.16 35.34
CA LYS A 515 -30.82 -12.26 36.79
C LYS A 515 -31.35 -13.53 37.47
N ASP A 516 -32.45 -14.09 36.95
CA ASP A 516 -33.11 -15.26 37.55
C ASP A 516 -32.71 -16.60 36.87
N LYS A 517 -31.88 -16.55 35.81
CA LYS A 517 -31.42 -17.76 35.10
C LYS A 517 -30.15 -18.33 35.73
N LYS A 518 -30.21 -19.56 36.25
CA LYS A 518 -29.05 -20.29 36.81
C LYS A 518 -28.22 -21.03 35.76
N THR A 519 -28.84 -21.42 34.64
CA THR A 519 -28.19 -22.10 33.50
C THR A 519 -28.76 -21.54 32.19
N LEU A 520 -28.00 -21.72 31.10
CA LEU A 520 -28.37 -21.29 29.75
C LEU A 520 -27.91 -22.34 28.74
N SER A 521 -28.84 -22.78 27.90
CA SER A 521 -28.49 -23.56 26.72
C SER A 521 -27.77 -22.70 25.67
N ILE A 522 -27.07 -23.34 24.74
CA ILE A 522 -26.39 -22.67 23.62
C ILE A 522 -27.40 -21.88 22.76
N GLU A 523 -28.56 -22.46 22.47
CA GLU A 523 -29.61 -21.82 21.66
C GLU A 523 -30.18 -20.55 22.31
N GLU A 524 -30.33 -20.56 23.64
CA GLU A 524 -30.75 -19.36 24.37
C GLU A 524 -29.65 -18.30 24.38
N MET A 525 -28.40 -18.69 24.58
CA MET A 525 -27.24 -17.78 24.53
C MET A 525 -27.15 -17.06 23.18
N ASP A 526 -27.34 -17.80 22.07
CA ASP A 526 -27.32 -17.23 20.71
C ASP A 526 -28.42 -16.19 20.50
N LYS A 527 -29.62 -16.41 21.04
CA LYS A 527 -30.71 -15.42 20.98
C LYS A 527 -30.33 -14.10 21.67
N TYR A 528 -29.61 -14.17 22.79
CA TYR A 528 -29.13 -12.95 23.47
C TYR A 528 -28.01 -12.25 22.69
N PHE A 529 -27.11 -12.99 22.01
CA PHE A 529 -26.11 -12.38 21.13
C PHE A 529 -26.73 -11.67 19.92
N VAL A 530 -27.77 -12.25 19.31
CA VAL A 530 -28.52 -11.60 18.23
C VAL A 530 -29.15 -10.29 18.73
N ARG A 531 -29.82 -10.32 19.90
CA ARG A 531 -30.41 -9.11 20.50
C ARG A 531 -29.37 -8.04 20.84
N LEU A 532 -28.19 -8.43 21.32
CA LEU A 532 -27.07 -7.50 21.56
C LEU A 532 -26.63 -6.79 20.27
N ASN A 533 -26.51 -7.54 19.16
CA ASN A 533 -26.12 -6.97 17.87
C ASN A 533 -27.20 -6.03 17.31
N GLU A 534 -28.48 -6.39 17.45
CA GLU A 534 -29.58 -5.50 17.11
C GLU A 534 -29.57 -4.21 17.93
N LEU A 535 -29.33 -4.30 19.24
CA LEU A 535 -29.22 -3.13 20.12
C LEU A 535 -28.11 -2.19 19.67
N LYS A 536 -26.92 -2.72 19.33
CA LYS A 536 -25.81 -1.93 18.78
C LYS A 536 -26.26 -1.15 17.53
N SER A 537 -26.91 -1.82 16.57
CA SER A 537 -27.36 -1.19 15.32
C SER A 537 -28.47 -0.14 15.49
N LYS A 538 -29.38 -0.34 16.46
CA LYS A 538 -30.56 0.52 16.66
C LYS A 538 -30.28 1.76 17.52
N THR A 539 -29.26 1.71 18.37
CA THR A 539 -29.06 2.73 19.41
C THR A 539 -27.80 3.55 19.22
N LEU A 540 -26.70 2.98 18.72
CA LEU A 540 -25.43 3.67 18.58
C LEU A 540 -25.39 4.52 17.31
N VAL A 541 -25.05 5.80 17.45
CA VAL A 541 -24.94 6.77 16.36
C VAL A 541 -23.52 7.32 16.36
N LYS A 542 -22.82 7.24 15.22
CA LYS A 542 -21.43 7.70 15.13
C LYS A 542 -21.36 9.21 15.22
N ASN A 543 -20.29 9.73 15.81
CA ASN A 543 -20.05 11.18 15.87
C ASN A 543 -19.87 11.82 14.49
N ALA A 544 -19.31 11.06 13.54
CA ALA A 544 -19.22 11.47 12.15
C ALA A 544 -20.60 11.70 11.50
N ASP A 545 -21.61 10.88 11.84
CA ASP A 545 -22.97 11.04 11.31
C ASP A 545 -23.64 12.31 11.86
N VAL A 546 -23.33 12.68 13.10
CA VAL A 546 -23.79 13.94 13.71
C VAL A 546 -23.19 15.15 12.99
N LEU A 547 -21.88 15.14 12.70
CA LEU A 547 -21.23 16.19 11.91
C LEU A 547 -21.80 16.28 10.50
N LYS A 548 -22.03 15.13 9.85
CA LYS A 548 -22.57 15.07 8.49
C LYS A 548 -23.96 15.68 8.41
N ALA A 549 -24.81 15.45 9.41
CA ALA A 549 -26.12 16.07 9.49
C ALA A 549 -26.03 17.60 9.64
N GLU A 550 -25.13 18.10 10.49
CA GLU A 550 -24.91 19.55 10.66
C GLU A 550 -24.34 20.21 9.40
N LEU A 551 -23.37 19.56 8.74
CA LEU A 551 -22.82 20.03 7.46
C LEU A 551 -23.88 20.11 6.38
N THR A 552 -24.79 19.13 6.31
CA THR A 552 -25.91 19.14 5.37
C THR A 552 -26.87 20.30 5.63
N LEU A 553 -27.05 20.71 6.90
CA LEU A 553 -27.86 21.88 7.26
C LEU A 553 -27.17 23.19 6.84
N VAL A 554 -25.85 23.27 6.96
CA VAL A 554 -25.04 24.44 6.60
C VAL A 554 -24.86 24.57 5.08
N SER A 555 -24.80 23.46 4.35
CA SER A 555 -24.73 23.42 2.88
C SER A 555 -26.09 23.56 2.19
N SER A 556 -27.08 24.15 2.86
CA SER A 556 -28.46 24.21 2.40
C SER A 556 -28.60 24.93 1.03
N PRO A 557 -29.46 24.44 0.11
CA PRO A 557 -29.66 25.00 -1.23
C PRO A 557 -30.31 26.40 -1.25
N LYS A 558 -30.47 27.05 -0.09
CA LYS A 558 -30.93 28.44 0.01
C LYS A 558 -29.84 29.47 -0.27
N LEU A 559 -28.57 29.05 -0.40
CA LEU A 559 -27.45 29.92 -0.74
C LEU A 559 -27.30 29.98 -2.27
N ALA A 560 -27.59 31.13 -2.87
CA ALA A 560 -27.38 31.36 -4.30
C ALA A 560 -25.96 31.88 -4.52
N LYS A 561 -25.09 31.07 -5.15
CA LYS A 561 -23.66 31.38 -5.38
C LYS A 561 -23.46 32.76 -6.01
N ASP A 562 -24.33 33.14 -6.93
CA ASP A 562 -24.22 34.35 -7.73
C ASP A 562 -24.37 35.65 -6.94
N VAL A 563 -24.86 35.60 -5.69
CA VAL A 563 -25.10 36.76 -4.81
C VAL A 563 -23.88 37.10 -3.92
N TYR A 564 -22.92 36.19 -3.81
CA TYR A 564 -21.73 36.33 -2.98
C TYR A 564 -20.48 36.61 -3.81
N THR A 565 -19.50 37.27 -3.20
CA THR A 565 -18.22 37.52 -3.86
C THR A 565 -17.49 36.21 -4.11
N GLU A 566 -16.85 36.08 -5.29
CA GLU A 566 -16.12 34.87 -5.67
C GLU A 566 -15.07 34.46 -4.62
N PRO A 567 -14.25 35.37 -4.03
CA PRO A 567 -13.31 35.03 -2.97
C PRO A 567 -13.95 34.58 -1.65
N SER A 568 -15.13 35.09 -1.29
CA SER A 568 -15.84 34.64 -0.08
C SER A 568 -16.50 33.28 -0.29
N TRP A 569 -17.03 33.03 -1.49
CA TRP A 569 -17.60 31.74 -1.88
C TRP A 569 -16.56 30.63 -1.98
N GLU A 570 -15.38 30.93 -2.52
CA GLU A 570 -14.26 29.97 -2.57
C GLU A 570 -13.79 29.61 -1.17
N ARG A 571 -13.65 30.59 -0.26
CA ARG A 571 -13.32 30.33 1.15
C ARG A 571 -14.40 29.49 1.82
N PHE A 572 -15.67 29.81 1.63
CA PHE A 572 -16.80 29.03 2.13
C PHE A 572 -16.78 27.58 1.62
N SER A 573 -16.61 27.39 0.31
CA SER A 573 -16.61 26.06 -0.33
C SER A 573 -15.41 25.23 0.14
N LYS A 574 -14.22 25.82 0.17
CA LYS A 574 -13.01 25.18 0.69
C LYS A 574 -13.16 24.77 2.15
N THR A 575 -13.70 25.65 3.00
CA THR A 575 -13.96 25.32 4.40
C THR A 575 -15.04 24.24 4.53
N LEU A 576 -16.08 24.21 3.70
CA LEU A 576 -17.04 23.09 3.69
C LEU A 576 -16.38 21.76 3.34
N ASP A 577 -15.55 21.72 2.30
CA ASP A 577 -14.86 20.50 1.86
C ASP A 577 -13.88 19.97 2.93
N GLU A 578 -13.16 20.88 3.58
CA GLU A 578 -12.28 20.56 4.71
C GLU A 578 -13.05 19.85 5.84
N TYR A 579 -14.27 20.31 6.18
CA TYR A 579 -15.07 19.66 7.22
C TYR A 579 -15.82 18.42 6.72
N GLN A 580 -16.16 18.31 5.44
CA GLN A 580 -16.71 17.08 4.86
C GLN A 580 -15.72 15.93 4.95
N SER A 581 -14.42 16.19 4.75
CA SER A 581 -13.36 15.19 4.93
C SER A 581 -13.25 14.65 6.36
N LEU A 582 -13.77 15.37 7.37
CA LEU A 582 -13.82 14.91 8.77
C LEU A 582 -14.97 13.94 9.03
N THR A 583 -15.92 13.79 8.10
CA THR A 583 -17.09 12.90 8.26
C THR A 583 -16.86 11.46 7.83
N SER A 584 -15.68 11.13 7.29
CA SER A 584 -15.30 9.77 6.89
C SER A 584 -14.46 9.01 7.95
N GLY A 585 -14.05 9.67 9.05
CA GLY A 585 -13.22 9.09 10.11
C GLY A 585 -13.88 8.97 11.49
N ASP A 586 -13.17 8.35 12.45
CA ASP A 586 -13.60 8.26 13.85
C ASP A 586 -13.45 9.62 14.56
N VAL A 587 -14.58 10.28 14.81
CA VAL A 587 -14.62 11.57 15.53
C VAL A 587 -14.75 11.33 17.03
N LEU A 588 -13.78 11.82 17.80
CA LEU A 588 -13.82 11.74 19.25
C LEU A 588 -14.87 12.70 19.83
N GLU A 589 -15.63 12.23 20.83
CA GLU A 589 -16.64 13.04 21.53
C GLU A 589 -16.07 14.37 22.06
N SER A 590 -14.84 14.37 22.57
CA SER A 590 -14.16 15.57 23.09
C SER A 590 -13.95 16.66 22.04
N THR A 591 -13.97 16.29 20.75
CA THR A 591 -13.78 17.21 19.63
C THR A 591 -15.10 17.60 18.95
N LEU A 592 -16.16 16.81 19.14
CA LEU A 592 -17.45 16.99 18.47
C LEU A 592 -18.08 18.36 18.75
N GLY A 593 -18.10 18.79 20.01
CA GLY A 593 -18.71 20.09 20.40
C GLY A 593 -18.04 21.29 19.74
N LYS A 594 -16.69 21.33 19.74
CA LYS A 594 -15.92 22.39 19.08
C LYS A 594 -16.16 22.40 17.57
N LYS A 595 -16.15 21.21 16.96
CA LYS A 595 -16.37 21.06 15.51
C LYS A 595 -17.77 21.48 15.07
N LEU A 596 -18.80 21.16 15.85
CA LEU A 596 -20.16 21.63 15.58
C LEU A 596 -20.28 23.16 15.67
N GLU A 597 -19.60 23.79 16.63
CA GLU A 597 -19.58 25.25 16.75
C GLU A 597 -18.84 25.90 15.56
N GLU A 598 -17.73 25.33 15.12
CA GLU A 598 -16.99 25.76 13.94
C GLU A 598 -17.84 25.65 12.67
N ILE A 599 -18.51 24.51 12.45
CA ILE A 599 -19.41 24.29 11.29
C ILE A 599 -20.52 25.34 11.24
N ARG A 600 -21.11 25.69 12.38
CA ARG A 600 -22.17 26.71 12.46
C ARG A 600 -21.71 28.13 12.10
N LYS A 601 -20.42 28.40 12.18
CA LYS A 601 -19.83 29.70 11.82
C LYS A 601 -19.45 29.78 10.34
N ILE A 602 -19.39 28.67 9.60
CA ILE A 602 -18.99 28.67 8.18
C ILE A 602 -19.81 29.67 7.32
N PRO A 603 -21.16 29.78 7.47
CA PRO A 603 -21.93 30.76 6.70
C PRO A 603 -21.50 32.21 6.89
N SER A 604 -20.89 32.59 8.02
CA SER A 604 -20.48 33.98 8.25
C SER A 604 -19.26 34.41 7.44
N ILE A 605 -18.62 33.48 6.71
CA ILE A 605 -17.51 33.77 5.79
C ILE A 605 -18.03 34.43 4.51
N LEU A 606 -19.29 34.18 4.15
CA LEU A 606 -19.90 34.69 2.95
C LEU A 606 -20.08 36.21 3.02
N GLU A 607 -19.59 36.88 1.99
CA GLU A 607 -19.73 38.33 1.81
C GLU A 607 -20.55 38.57 0.55
N THR A 608 -21.62 39.35 0.67
CA THR A 608 -22.49 39.66 -0.46
C THR A 608 -21.81 40.66 -1.39
N ASN A 609 -22.10 40.56 -2.69
CA ASN A 609 -21.60 41.49 -3.69
C ASN A 609 -21.97 42.96 -3.38
N LYS A 610 -23.16 43.18 -2.79
CA LYS A 610 -23.59 44.51 -2.34
C LYS A 610 -22.69 45.09 -1.24
N ASN A 611 -22.36 44.29 -0.22
CA ASN A 611 -21.56 44.78 0.91
C ASN A 611 -20.13 45.11 0.49
N ASP A 612 -19.57 44.33 -0.44
CA ASP A 612 -18.26 44.61 -1.02
C ASP A 612 -18.24 45.92 -1.85
N LEU A 613 -19.27 46.16 -2.68
CA LEU A 613 -19.43 47.44 -3.38
C LEU A 613 -19.50 48.63 -2.42
N LEU A 614 -20.25 48.50 -1.32
CA LEU A 614 -20.34 49.56 -0.30
C LEU A 614 -19.00 49.83 0.39
N LYS A 615 -18.23 48.78 0.71
CA LYS A 615 -16.86 48.94 1.24
C LYS A 615 -15.93 49.64 0.26
N THR A 616 -16.03 49.31 -1.03
CA THR A 616 -15.25 49.96 -2.10
C THR A 616 -15.59 51.44 -2.20
N VAL A 617 -16.88 51.81 -2.15
CA VAL A 617 -17.33 53.21 -2.08
C VAL A 617 -16.78 53.93 -0.85
N GLU A 618 -16.85 53.32 0.35
CA GLU A 618 -16.33 53.90 1.59
C GLU A 618 -14.81 54.13 1.54
N ASN A 619 -14.06 53.24 0.89
CA ASN A 619 -12.62 53.40 0.70
C ASN A 619 -12.31 54.58 -0.23
N ILE A 620 -13.05 54.71 -1.33
CA ILE A 620 -12.92 55.86 -2.24
C ILE A 620 -13.27 57.16 -1.52
N GLU A 621 -14.33 57.19 -0.68
CA GLU A 621 -14.67 58.33 0.18
C GLU A 621 -13.54 58.71 1.14
N LYS A 622 -12.90 57.72 1.79
CA LYS A 622 -11.75 57.97 2.68
C LYS A 622 -10.58 58.57 1.90
N GLU A 623 -10.27 58.05 0.72
CA GLU A 623 -9.21 58.59 -0.12
C GLU A 623 -9.47 60.04 -0.56
N LEU A 624 -10.71 60.37 -0.93
CA LEU A 624 -11.12 61.74 -1.28
C LEU A 624 -10.93 62.74 -0.14
N ASN A 625 -11.08 62.29 1.10
CA ASN A 625 -10.92 63.15 2.27
C ASN A 625 -9.45 63.49 2.56
N THR A 626 -8.52 62.67 2.08
CA THR A 626 -7.07 62.87 2.27
C THR A 626 -6.38 63.67 1.16
N LYS A 627 -7.00 63.77 -0.03
CA LYS A 627 -6.45 64.46 -1.20
C LYS A 627 -7.23 65.77 -1.43
N ASN A 628 -6.57 66.84 -1.87
CA ASN A 628 -7.20 68.16 -2.09
C ASN A 628 -7.28 68.54 -3.59
N PRO A 629 -8.21 67.94 -4.37
CA PRO A 629 -8.36 68.21 -5.80
C PRO A 629 -9.34 69.34 -6.09
N SER A 630 -9.14 69.97 -7.26
CA SER A 630 -9.86 71.16 -7.75
C SER A 630 -11.37 70.96 -8.01
N ASP A 631 -11.85 69.72 -8.19
CA ASP A 631 -13.27 69.40 -8.46
C ASP A 631 -13.90 68.43 -7.42
N LYS A 632 -13.35 68.39 -6.19
CA LYS A 632 -13.79 67.50 -5.11
C LYS A 632 -15.31 67.48 -4.91
N SER A 633 -15.98 68.63 -5.02
CA SER A 633 -17.43 68.76 -4.85
C SER A 633 -18.25 67.91 -5.83
N LYS A 634 -17.90 67.93 -7.13
CA LYS A 634 -18.66 67.23 -8.19
C LYS A 634 -18.47 65.70 -8.11
N PHE A 635 -17.26 65.27 -7.74
CA PHE A 635 -16.98 63.85 -7.56
C PHE A 635 -17.63 63.29 -6.30
N THR A 636 -17.60 64.03 -5.18
CA THR A 636 -18.35 63.65 -3.96
C THR A 636 -19.85 63.53 -4.24
N GLU A 637 -20.43 64.45 -5.02
CA GLU A 637 -21.83 64.38 -5.43
C GLU A 637 -22.12 63.11 -6.25
N SER A 638 -21.27 62.82 -7.24
CA SER A 638 -21.44 61.63 -8.11
C SER A 638 -21.23 60.31 -7.35
N LEU A 639 -20.29 60.26 -6.40
CA LEU A 639 -20.04 59.10 -5.53
C LEU A 639 -21.19 58.89 -4.54
N ASN A 640 -21.79 59.97 -4.01
CA ASN A 640 -22.98 59.89 -3.15
C ASN A 640 -24.23 59.41 -3.92
N VAL A 641 -24.40 59.83 -5.18
CA VAL A 641 -25.45 59.30 -6.07
C VAL A 641 -25.24 57.80 -6.30
N PHE A 642 -23.99 57.37 -6.55
CA PHE A 642 -23.65 55.96 -6.70
C PHE A 642 -23.90 55.15 -5.42
N LYS A 643 -23.47 55.66 -4.26
CA LYS A 643 -23.70 55.04 -2.95
C LYS A 643 -25.20 54.86 -2.67
N SER A 644 -25.99 55.88 -2.99
CA SER A 644 -27.45 55.83 -2.84
C SER A 644 -28.07 54.78 -3.76
N LYS A 645 -27.60 54.70 -5.02
CA LYS A 645 -28.00 53.65 -5.98
C LYS A 645 -27.75 52.26 -5.41
N ILE A 646 -26.54 51.97 -4.92
CA ILE A 646 -26.19 50.67 -4.32
C ILE A 646 -27.00 50.37 -3.06
N ASN A 647 -27.20 51.36 -2.18
CA ASN A 647 -27.96 51.17 -0.93
C ASN A 647 -29.41 50.72 -1.17
N THR A 648 -30.04 51.18 -2.26
CA THR A 648 -31.41 50.81 -2.63
C THR A 648 -31.57 49.41 -3.24
N LEU A 649 -30.46 48.74 -3.59
CA LEU A 649 -30.50 47.39 -4.15
C LEU A 649 -30.79 46.36 -3.07
N ASP A 650 -31.60 45.36 -3.41
CA ASP A 650 -31.80 44.15 -2.62
C ASP A 650 -30.53 43.28 -2.70
N GLU A 651 -29.99 42.85 -1.56
CA GLU A 651 -28.78 42.01 -1.51
C GLU A 651 -28.91 40.78 -2.40
N SER A 652 -30.09 40.15 -2.42
CA SER A 652 -30.36 38.94 -3.21
C SER A 652 -30.40 39.16 -4.74
N LYS A 653 -30.36 40.42 -5.19
CA LYS A 653 -30.47 40.81 -6.60
C LYS A 653 -29.16 41.31 -7.21
N VAL A 654 -28.10 41.54 -6.41
CA VAL A 654 -26.79 41.93 -6.92
C VAL A 654 -26.01 40.68 -7.30
N LYS A 655 -26.27 40.14 -8.49
CA LYS A 655 -25.53 38.97 -8.97
C LYS A 655 -24.20 39.40 -9.57
N LYS A 656 -23.34 38.44 -9.92
CA LYS A 656 -22.00 38.70 -10.49
C LYS A 656 -22.02 39.69 -11.65
N ALA A 657 -22.95 39.54 -12.59
CA ALA A 657 -23.03 40.42 -13.76
C ALA A 657 -23.36 41.88 -13.36
N GLU A 658 -24.30 42.08 -12.43
CA GLU A 658 -24.62 43.40 -11.90
C GLU A 658 -23.46 43.96 -11.06
N TYR A 659 -22.80 43.12 -10.26
CA TYR A 659 -21.60 43.50 -9.50
C TYR A 659 -20.48 44.00 -10.41
N ASP A 660 -20.12 43.26 -11.45
CA ASP A 660 -19.08 43.64 -12.41
C ASP A 660 -19.43 44.95 -13.14
N THR A 661 -20.72 45.13 -13.45
CA THR A 661 -21.24 46.37 -14.03
C THR A 661 -21.06 47.55 -13.07
N TYR A 662 -21.43 47.40 -11.80
CA TYR A 662 -21.30 48.45 -10.79
C TYR A 662 -19.84 48.75 -10.43
N LEU A 663 -18.98 47.73 -10.41
CA LEU A 663 -17.54 47.90 -10.25
C LEU A 663 -16.96 48.72 -11.42
N GLY A 664 -17.36 48.39 -12.65
CA GLY A 664 -16.96 49.17 -13.84
C GLY A 664 -17.50 50.61 -13.84
N GLU A 665 -18.72 50.84 -13.33
CA GLU A 665 -19.24 52.20 -13.11
C GLU A 665 -18.41 52.97 -12.07
N LEU A 666 -18.01 52.32 -10.97
CA LEU A 666 -17.11 52.90 -9.95
C LEU A 666 -15.72 53.21 -10.50
N ASP A 667 -15.15 52.28 -11.25
CA ASP A 667 -13.86 52.47 -11.92
C ASP A 667 -13.94 53.64 -12.89
N ASN A 668 -14.98 53.72 -13.73
CA ASN A 668 -15.19 54.86 -14.63
C ASN A 668 -15.37 56.17 -13.88
N LEU A 669 -16.06 56.16 -12.74
CA LEU A 669 -16.17 57.31 -11.85
C LEU A 669 -14.76 57.74 -11.41
N GLN A 670 -13.99 56.80 -10.85
CA GLN A 670 -12.64 57.04 -10.34
C GLN A 670 -11.64 57.47 -11.44
N LEU A 671 -11.76 56.91 -12.65
CA LEU A 671 -10.97 57.21 -13.83
C LEU A 671 -11.25 58.61 -14.39
N SER A 672 -12.47 59.14 -14.19
CA SER A 672 -12.79 60.52 -14.54
C SER A 672 -12.11 61.56 -13.64
N PHE A 673 -11.43 61.12 -12.57
CA PHE A 673 -10.94 61.97 -11.48
C PHE A 673 -9.41 62.01 -11.30
N PHE A 674 -8.64 61.02 -11.75
CA PHE A 674 -7.17 60.98 -11.60
C PHE A 674 -6.41 61.34 -12.88
N VAL A 675 -5.39 62.20 -12.77
CA VAL A 675 -4.39 62.42 -13.83
C VAL A 675 -3.54 61.15 -13.95
N PHE A 676 -3.71 60.39 -15.04
CA PHE A 676 -3.09 59.07 -15.24
C PHE A 676 -1.56 59.06 -15.03
N LYS A 677 -0.89 60.19 -15.30
CA LYS A 677 0.54 60.38 -15.08
C LYS A 677 0.96 60.20 -13.62
N ASP A 678 0.18 60.70 -12.66
CA ASP A 678 0.51 60.61 -11.24
C ASP A 678 0.30 59.20 -10.69
N VAL A 679 -0.67 58.45 -11.24
CA VAL A 679 -0.91 57.04 -10.92
C VAL A 679 0.25 56.19 -11.44
N LEU A 680 0.69 56.41 -12.67
CA LEU A 680 1.84 55.72 -13.26
C LEU A 680 3.15 56.01 -12.51
N ASN A 681 3.39 57.26 -12.10
CA ASN A 681 4.57 57.62 -11.30
C ASN A 681 4.59 56.91 -9.94
N LYS A 682 3.44 56.84 -9.24
CA LYS A 682 3.33 56.11 -7.97
C LYS A 682 3.49 54.61 -8.14
N LEU A 683 2.90 54.05 -9.19
CA LEU A 683 3.04 52.63 -9.52
C LEU A 683 4.51 52.30 -9.80
N TYR A 684 5.18 53.13 -10.60
CA TYR A 684 6.61 53.05 -10.89
C TYR A 684 7.46 53.11 -9.61
N ASP A 685 7.26 54.10 -8.73
CA ASP A 685 8.04 54.24 -7.50
C ASP A 685 7.80 53.07 -6.53
N SER A 686 6.57 52.54 -6.47
CA SER A 686 6.24 51.40 -5.61
C SER A 686 6.85 50.08 -6.10
N LYS A 687 6.93 49.87 -7.42
CA LYS A 687 7.42 48.63 -8.03
C LYS A 687 8.94 48.59 -8.15
N PHE A 688 9.59 49.74 -8.33
CA PHE A 688 11.01 49.83 -8.68
C PHE A 688 11.92 50.47 -7.62
N GLY A 689 11.47 50.56 -6.36
CA GLY A 689 12.27 51.06 -5.24
C GLY A 689 13.59 50.30 -5.01
N GLU A 690 14.51 50.88 -4.23
CA GLU A 690 15.88 50.36 -4.04
C GLU A 690 15.96 48.90 -3.58
N ASN A 691 14.94 48.42 -2.88
CA ASN A 691 14.89 47.08 -2.32
C ASN A 691 14.85 45.95 -3.36
N GLN A 692 14.47 46.21 -4.63
CA GLN A 692 14.43 45.17 -5.67
C GLN A 692 15.82 44.85 -6.23
N LYS A 693 16.76 45.81 -6.20
CA LYS A 693 18.10 45.67 -6.79
C LYS A 693 18.93 44.55 -6.15
N GLN A 694 18.68 44.24 -4.87
CA GLN A 694 19.45 43.23 -4.13
C GLN A 694 19.17 41.77 -4.57
N PHE A 695 18.10 41.54 -5.34
CA PHE A 695 17.68 40.21 -5.81
C PHE A 695 18.08 39.92 -7.25
N LEU A 696 18.56 40.94 -7.97
CA LEU A 696 19.01 40.84 -9.35
C LEU A 696 20.48 40.40 -9.41
N ASN A 697 20.82 39.65 -10.46
CA ASN A 697 22.23 39.36 -10.77
C ASN A 697 22.87 40.58 -11.48
N ALA A 698 24.17 40.56 -11.72
CA ALA A 698 24.89 41.72 -12.25
C ALA A 698 24.38 42.16 -13.64
N GLU A 699 24.10 41.21 -14.54
CA GLU A 699 23.57 41.48 -15.88
C GLU A 699 22.11 41.97 -15.83
N GLY A 700 21.30 41.32 -15.01
CA GLY A 700 19.92 41.71 -14.73
C GLY A 700 19.83 43.11 -14.11
N LEU A 701 20.77 43.49 -13.25
CA LEU A 701 20.83 44.82 -12.64
C LEU A 701 21.15 45.91 -13.67
N GLU A 702 22.07 45.68 -14.60
CA GLU A 702 22.38 46.63 -15.68
C GLU A 702 21.21 46.76 -16.67
N LYS A 703 20.60 45.63 -17.06
CA LYS A 703 19.39 45.62 -17.89
C LYS A 703 18.22 46.34 -17.20
N TYR A 704 18.02 46.07 -15.92
CA TYR A 704 17.02 46.72 -15.07
C TYR A 704 17.22 48.23 -15.00
N LYS A 705 18.44 48.72 -14.76
CA LYS A 705 18.75 50.17 -14.74
C LYS A 705 18.38 50.84 -16.06
N LYS A 706 18.70 50.21 -17.19
CA LYS A 706 18.43 50.74 -18.52
C LYS A 706 16.93 50.78 -18.83
N GLU A 707 16.24 49.65 -18.71
CA GLU A 707 14.81 49.53 -19.06
C GLU A 707 13.92 50.42 -18.16
N ILE A 708 14.30 50.60 -16.89
CA ILE A 708 13.63 51.52 -15.97
C ILE A 708 13.80 52.98 -16.35
N SER A 709 15.02 53.36 -16.75
CA SER A 709 15.30 54.72 -17.21
C SER A 709 14.48 55.05 -18.47
N ASP A 710 14.39 54.10 -19.39
CA ASP A 710 13.59 54.23 -20.62
C ASP A 710 12.09 54.36 -20.28
N LEU A 711 11.58 53.52 -19.37
CA LEU A 711 10.17 53.55 -18.95
C LEU A 711 9.81 54.85 -18.22
N LYS A 712 10.69 55.37 -17.35
CA LYS A 712 10.48 56.65 -16.65
C LYS A 712 10.40 57.82 -17.63
N THR A 713 11.21 57.76 -18.68
CA THR A 713 11.21 58.76 -19.76
C THR A 713 9.92 58.67 -20.58
N GLU A 714 9.44 57.46 -20.88
CA GLU A 714 8.17 57.22 -21.58
C GLU A 714 6.95 57.72 -20.78
N ILE A 715 6.92 57.46 -19.46
CA ILE A 715 5.88 57.99 -18.55
C ILE A 715 5.93 59.52 -18.48
N SER A 716 7.13 60.11 -18.42
CA SER A 716 7.32 61.56 -18.32
C SER A 716 6.86 62.30 -19.56
N ASN A 717 6.99 61.68 -20.75
CA ASN A 717 6.63 62.25 -22.06
C ASN A 717 5.17 62.02 -22.45
N THR A 718 4.40 61.23 -21.68
CA THR A 718 2.98 61.00 -21.96
C THR A 718 2.17 62.27 -21.65
N THR A 719 1.55 62.84 -22.67
CA THR A 719 0.77 64.09 -22.61
C THR A 719 -0.75 63.87 -22.64
N THR A 720 -1.21 62.63 -22.83
CA THR A 720 -2.63 62.29 -22.97
C THR A 720 -3.19 61.64 -21.72
N ASN A 721 -4.29 62.18 -21.19
CA ASN A 721 -5.16 61.54 -20.20
C ASN A 721 -5.96 60.35 -20.81
N LYS A 722 -5.36 59.58 -21.72
CA LYS A 722 -6.04 58.48 -22.43
C LYS A 722 -5.75 57.16 -21.72
N PHE A 723 -6.82 56.48 -21.30
CA PHE A 723 -6.77 55.20 -20.61
C PHE A 723 -6.00 54.09 -21.35
N VAL A 724 -6.01 54.12 -22.69
CA VAL A 724 -5.27 53.15 -23.52
C VAL A 724 -3.75 53.30 -23.33
N ASP A 725 -3.26 54.53 -23.22
CA ASP A 725 -1.84 54.80 -22.99
C ASP A 725 -1.44 54.39 -21.56
N TYR A 726 -2.34 54.60 -20.59
CA TYR A 726 -2.19 54.13 -19.21
C TYR A 726 -2.06 52.60 -19.14
N LYS A 727 -3.00 51.84 -19.72
CA LYS A 727 -2.96 50.36 -19.67
C LYS A 727 -1.74 49.77 -20.35
N LYS A 728 -1.26 50.39 -21.42
CA LYS A 728 -0.03 50.00 -22.09
C LYS A 728 1.20 50.20 -21.21
N LEU A 729 1.30 51.33 -20.50
CA LEU A 729 2.41 51.63 -19.60
C LEU A 729 2.34 50.82 -18.29
N GLU A 730 1.15 50.61 -17.73
CA GLU A 730 0.91 49.71 -16.60
C GLU A 730 1.38 48.28 -16.92
N GLY A 731 0.99 47.73 -18.08
CA GLY A 731 1.46 46.42 -18.53
C GLY A 731 2.98 46.34 -18.77
N LYS A 732 3.63 47.45 -19.16
CA LYS A 732 5.10 47.51 -19.23
C LYS A 732 5.74 47.53 -17.84
N ILE A 733 5.17 48.29 -16.90
CA ILE A 733 5.63 48.33 -15.49
C ILE A 733 5.56 46.92 -14.88
N ASP A 734 4.46 46.20 -15.09
CA ASP A 734 4.29 44.86 -14.51
C ASP A 734 5.21 43.80 -15.13
N ASN A 735 5.57 43.93 -16.42
CA ASN A 735 6.39 42.93 -17.11
C ASN A 735 7.91 43.13 -16.95
N LEU A 736 8.38 44.31 -16.59
CA LEU A 736 9.81 44.65 -16.57
C LEU A 736 10.61 43.94 -15.47
N LEU A 737 9.97 43.55 -14.36
CA LEU A 737 10.62 42.73 -13.33
C LEU A 737 10.79 41.26 -13.75
N PHE A 738 10.01 40.79 -14.72
CA PHE A 738 10.09 39.41 -15.22
C PHE A 738 11.10 39.25 -16.37
N SER A 739 11.62 40.35 -16.94
CA SER A 739 12.55 40.35 -18.08
C SER A 739 14.03 40.41 -17.68
N VAL A 740 14.35 40.55 -16.38
CA VAL A 740 15.71 40.78 -15.85
C VAL A 740 16.22 39.59 -15.04
N GLY A 741 17.50 39.23 -15.23
CA GLY A 741 18.10 38.06 -14.59
C GLY A 741 18.21 38.18 -13.07
N THR A 742 17.99 37.09 -12.34
CA THR A 742 17.94 37.07 -10.87
C THR A 742 19.11 36.31 -10.25
N ASN A 743 19.45 36.62 -8.99
CA ASN A 743 20.42 35.82 -8.22
C ASN A 743 19.94 34.39 -7.97
N LYS A 744 18.62 34.15 -8.01
CA LYS A 744 18.05 32.80 -7.91
C LYS A 744 18.40 31.95 -9.13
N GLU A 745 18.36 32.53 -10.33
CA GLU A 745 18.77 31.85 -11.56
C GLU A 745 20.25 31.45 -11.48
N VAL A 746 21.12 32.35 -11.01
CA VAL A 746 22.55 32.04 -10.81
C VAL A 746 22.76 30.91 -9.80
N LEU A 747 21.94 30.83 -8.75
CA LEU A 747 22.00 29.73 -7.77
C LEU A 747 21.52 28.40 -8.36
N GLU A 748 20.43 28.40 -9.13
CA GLU A 748 19.93 27.20 -9.83
C GLU A 748 20.91 26.73 -10.91
N GLU A 749 21.57 27.65 -11.60
CA GLU A 749 22.66 27.35 -12.51
C GLU A 749 23.85 26.74 -11.75
N SER A 750 24.24 27.30 -10.59
CA SER A 750 25.29 26.74 -9.74
C SER A 750 24.96 25.32 -9.25
N LEU A 751 23.70 25.04 -8.90
CA LEU A 751 23.22 23.69 -8.54
C LEU A 751 23.29 22.73 -9.72
N THR A 752 22.90 23.19 -10.91
CA THR A 752 22.95 22.40 -12.14
C THR A 752 24.39 22.10 -12.57
N ASP A 753 25.26 23.10 -12.48
CA ASP A 753 26.69 22.98 -12.76
C ASP A 753 27.36 21.97 -11.83
N ALA A 754 27.03 21.99 -10.53
CA ALA A 754 27.57 21.04 -9.57
C ALA A 754 27.27 19.57 -9.94
N ILE A 755 26.14 19.31 -10.60
CA ILE A 755 25.77 17.97 -11.07
C ILE A 755 26.42 17.65 -12.42
N THR A 756 26.40 18.61 -13.34
CA THR A 756 26.73 18.37 -14.76
C THR A 756 28.23 18.46 -15.08
N LYS A 757 29.01 19.21 -14.29
CA LYS A 757 30.45 19.38 -14.50
C LYS A 757 31.30 18.31 -13.82
N LEU A 758 30.72 17.50 -12.93
CA LEU A 758 31.43 16.41 -12.25
C LEU A 758 31.38 15.13 -13.07
N ASN A 759 32.53 14.47 -13.19
CA ASN A 759 32.59 13.10 -13.72
C ASN A 759 32.27 12.10 -12.60
N LEU A 760 30.97 11.81 -12.44
CA LEU A 760 30.48 10.99 -11.32
C LEU A 760 31.05 9.56 -11.31
N ASP A 761 31.54 9.02 -12.44
CA ASP A 761 32.14 7.68 -12.56
C ASP A 761 33.41 7.47 -11.72
N LEU A 762 33.99 8.56 -11.20
CA LEU A 762 35.20 8.55 -10.37
C LEU A 762 34.91 8.40 -8.87
N TYR A 763 33.65 8.56 -8.47
CA TYR A 763 33.23 8.65 -7.07
C TYR A 763 32.45 7.42 -6.63
N THR A 764 32.51 7.10 -5.34
CA THR A 764 31.76 5.96 -4.79
C THR A 764 30.26 6.24 -4.82
N GLU A 765 29.45 5.20 -5.07
CA GLU A 765 27.99 5.31 -5.13
C GLU A 765 27.41 5.95 -3.85
N GLU A 766 27.92 5.56 -2.67
CA GLU A 766 27.44 6.10 -1.40
C GLU A 766 27.69 7.61 -1.28
N SER A 767 28.84 8.09 -1.75
CA SER A 767 29.19 9.52 -1.70
C SER A 767 28.38 10.34 -2.71
N ILE A 768 28.05 9.76 -3.87
CA ILE A 768 27.18 10.39 -4.87
C ILE A 768 25.75 10.53 -4.35
N VAL A 769 25.22 9.49 -3.69
CA VAL A 769 23.87 9.53 -3.07
C VAL A 769 23.81 10.61 -1.99
N ALA A 770 24.84 10.71 -1.14
CA ALA A 770 24.93 11.75 -0.11
C ALA A 770 25.02 13.16 -0.71
N PHE A 771 25.84 13.35 -1.75
CA PHE A 771 25.97 14.61 -2.50
C PHE A 771 24.64 15.06 -3.11
N ASN A 772 23.96 14.16 -3.84
CA ASN A 772 22.67 14.46 -4.47
C ASN A 772 21.58 14.81 -3.45
N THR A 773 21.58 14.13 -2.30
CA THR A 773 20.67 14.44 -1.19
C THR A 773 20.92 15.85 -0.66
N GLU A 774 22.18 16.24 -0.47
CA GLU A 774 22.53 17.58 0.03
C GLU A 774 22.17 18.68 -0.97
N LEU A 775 22.39 18.46 -2.27
CA LEU A 775 21.97 19.42 -3.31
C LEU A 775 20.45 19.61 -3.33
N GLU A 776 19.66 18.55 -3.14
CA GLU A 776 18.20 18.65 -3.09
C GLU A 776 17.72 19.36 -1.81
N ASN A 777 18.43 19.19 -0.69
CA ASN A 777 18.19 19.95 0.53
C ASN A 777 18.44 21.45 0.30
N ILE A 778 19.55 21.82 -0.34
CA ILE A 778 19.85 23.21 -0.71
C ILE A 778 18.77 23.75 -1.65
N ARG A 779 18.38 23.01 -2.69
CA ARG A 779 17.31 23.40 -3.62
C ARG A 779 15.98 23.63 -2.89
N THR A 780 15.63 22.77 -1.94
CA THR A 780 14.42 22.90 -1.12
C THR A 780 14.47 24.13 -0.22
N GLU A 781 15.62 24.40 0.40
CA GLU A 781 15.84 25.56 1.28
C GLU A 781 15.61 26.90 0.54
N PHE A 782 16.02 27.00 -0.73
CA PHE A 782 15.92 28.23 -1.52
C PHE A 782 14.71 28.29 -2.48
N LYS A 783 13.82 27.30 -2.46
CA LYS A 783 12.71 27.14 -3.42
C LYS A 783 11.76 28.34 -3.50
N ASP A 784 11.36 28.88 -2.35
CA ASP A 784 10.37 29.97 -2.25
C ASP A 784 11.00 31.30 -1.77
N ALA A 785 12.33 31.33 -1.60
CA ALA A 785 13.04 32.49 -1.09
C ALA A 785 13.37 33.49 -2.21
N GLN A 786 13.19 34.79 -1.95
CA GLN A 786 13.92 35.81 -2.67
C GLN A 786 15.42 35.68 -2.32
N VAL A 787 16.24 35.39 -3.33
CA VAL A 787 17.69 35.18 -3.16
C VAL A 787 18.38 36.52 -3.33
N ASN A 788 18.84 37.10 -2.22
CA ASN A 788 19.73 38.26 -2.28
C ASN A 788 21.19 37.82 -2.42
N VAL A 789 22.11 38.77 -2.60
CA VAL A 789 23.54 38.48 -2.78
C VAL A 789 24.14 37.65 -1.62
N ALA A 790 23.72 37.90 -0.38
CA ALA A 790 24.21 37.15 0.78
C ALA A 790 23.75 35.68 0.75
N LYS A 791 22.46 35.45 0.45
CA LYS A 791 21.88 34.12 0.30
C LYS A 791 22.44 33.37 -0.92
N LEU A 792 22.74 34.07 -2.01
CA LEU A 792 23.44 33.47 -3.16
C LEU A 792 24.81 32.93 -2.75
N LYS A 793 25.61 33.74 -2.04
CA LYS A 793 26.93 33.31 -1.53
C LYS A 793 26.81 32.14 -0.55
N GLU A 794 25.80 32.17 0.32
CA GLU A 794 25.52 31.07 1.24
C GLU A 794 25.19 29.77 0.50
N GLY A 795 24.28 29.83 -0.48
CA GLY A 795 23.92 28.69 -1.31
C GLY A 795 25.13 28.13 -2.08
N GLN A 796 25.94 29.00 -2.68
CA GLN A 796 27.18 28.61 -3.38
C GLN A 796 28.20 27.98 -2.43
N ALA A 797 28.35 28.49 -1.20
CA ALA A 797 29.22 27.89 -0.19
C ALA A 797 28.74 26.49 0.23
N LYS A 798 27.42 26.32 0.42
CA LYS A 798 26.82 25.00 0.72
C LYS A 798 27.02 24.00 -0.42
N ILE A 799 26.89 24.44 -1.67
CA ILE A 799 27.17 23.60 -2.86
C ILE A 799 28.64 23.18 -2.89
N ALA A 800 29.56 24.11 -2.64
CA ALA A 800 30.98 23.81 -2.57
C ALA A 800 31.30 22.80 -1.45
N GLU A 801 30.65 22.93 -0.30
CA GLU A 801 30.82 22.00 0.82
C GLU A 801 30.25 20.60 0.52
N ALA A 802 29.08 20.53 -0.12
CA ALA A 802 28.52 19.27 -0.60
C ALA A 802 29.48 18.56 -1.57
N THR A 803 30.09 19.32 -2.49
CA THR A 803 31.05 18.80 -3.47
C THR A 803 32.29 18.20 -2.80
N LYS A 804 32.77 18.77 -1.68
CA LYS A 804 33.92 18.22 -0.93
C LYS A 804 33.63 16.88 -0.25
N LYS A 805 32.36 16.53 -0.02
CA LYS A 805 31.96 15.26 0.62
C LYS A 805 32.04 14.07 -0.34
N LEU A 806 32.24 14.31 -1.63
CA LEU A 806 32.42 13.25 -2.62
C LEU A 806 33.74 12.51 -2.37
N ILE A 807 33.68 11.18 -2.39
CA ILE A 807 34.83 10.31 -2.13
C ILE A 807 35.14 9.59 -3.44
N THR A 808 36.35 9.76 -3.95
CA THR A 808 36.77 9.01 -5.15
C THR A 808 37.04 7.55 -4.81
N TYR A 809 36.85 6.64 -5.78
CA TYR A 809 37.23 5.24 -5.61
C TYR A 809 38.69 5.08 -5.24
N LYS A 810 39.57 5.95 -5.77
CA LYS A 810 41.00 5.96 -5.43
C LYS A 810 41.25 6.35 -3.97
N THR A 811 40.57 7.37 -3.44
CA THR A 811 40.69 7.75 -2.02
C THR A 811 40.19 6.62 -1.12
N ASN A 812 39.05 6.01 -1.45
CA ASN A 812 38.51 4.89 -0.69
C ASN A 812 39.47 3.68 -0.67
N LEU A 813 40.03 3.34 -1.82
CA LEU A 813 40.99 2.24 -1.97
C LEU A 813 42.32 2.52 -1.23
N LYS A 814 42.82 3.77 -1.25
CA LYS A 814 43.98 4.17 -0.46
C LYS A 814 43.74 4.00 1.03
N THR A 815 42.57 4.41 1.53
CA THR A 815 42.20 4.20 2.94
C THR A 815 42.21 2.71 3.30
N ALA A 816 41.55 1.87 2.48
CA ALA A 816 41.53 0.42 2.69
C ALA A 816 42.93 -0.21 2.65
N LEU A 817 43.80 0.26 1.76
CA LEU A 817 45.19 -0.20 1.68
C LEU A 817 46.03 0.24 2.89
N GLU A 818 45.85 1.46 3.40
CA GLU A 818 46.58 1.89 4.60
C GLU A 818 46.07 1.22 5.87
N GLU A 819 44.79 0.89 5.96
CA GLU A 819 44.27 0.01 7.00
C GLU A 819 44.91 -1.38 6.91
N ALA A 820 44.99 -1.96 5.70
CA ALA A 820 45.61 -3.26 5.47
C ALA A 820 47.12 -3.26 5.77
N LYS A 821 47.83 -2.17 5.44
CA LYS A 821 49.26 -1.97 5.72
C LYS A 821 49.55 -1.83 7.21
N ASN A 822 48.66 -1.16 7.94
CA ASN A 822 48.77 -0.95 9.39
C ASN A 822 48.15 -2.08 10.21
N LYS A 823 47.55 -3.10 9.57
CA LYS A 823 46.94 -4.25 10.24
C LYS A 823 47.99 -5.02 11.05
N GLN A 824 47.74 -5.15 12.35
CA GLN A 824 48.57 -5.96 13.23
C GLN A 824 48.37 -7.44 12.90
N LEU A 825 49.43 -8.09 12.41
CA LEU A 825 49.41 -9.51 12.04
C LEU A 825 49.54 -10.39 13.29
N SER A 826 48.83 -11.51 13.31
CA SER A 826 48.92 -12.48 14.41
C SER A 826 50.30 -13.15 14.47
N ASP A 827 50.85 -13.32 15.66
CA ASP A 827 52.08 -14.09 15.93
C ASP A 827 52.01 -15.57 15.45
N LYS A 828 50.81 -16.05 15.08
CA LYS A 828 50.56 -17.40 14.58
C LYS A 828 50.77 -17.54 13.06
N ILE A 829 51.04 -16.46 12.34
CA ILE A 829 51.30 -16.46 10.89
C ILE A 829 52.79 -16.74 10.66
N SER A 830 53.12 -17.62 9.72
CA SER A 830 54.52 -17.92 9.36
C SER A 830 55.23 -16.66 8.81
N PRO A 831 56.51 -16.44 9.15
CA PRO A 831 57.27 -15.27 8.69
C PRO A 831 57.21 -15.04 7.17
N GLU A 832 57.27 -16.10 6.38
CA GLU A 832 57.21 -16.04 4.91
C GLU A 832 55.88 -15.48 4.39
N LYS A 833 54.75 -15.86 5.00
CA LYS A 833 53.41 -15.34 4.64
C LYS A 833 53.22 -13.90 5.09
N ALA A 834 53.75 -13.55 6.26
CA ALA A 834 53.74 -12.16 6.73
C ALA A 834 54.56 -11.25 5.79
N GLU A 835 55.70 -11.73 5.30
CA GLU A 835 56.52 -11.01 4.34
C GLU A 835 55.84 -10.89 2.96
N GLN A 836 55.25 -11.98 2.45
CA GLN A 836 54.46 -11.96 1.20
C GLN A 836 53.27 -11.00 1.27
N TYR A 837 52.56 -10.97 2.40
CA TYR A 837 51.48 -10.02 2.62
C TYR A 837 51.97 -8.57 2.59
N LYS A 838 53.02 -8.24 3.37
CA LYS A 838 53.58 -6.88 3.41
C LYS A 838 54.10 -6.43 2.05
N ALA A 839 54.85 -7.30 1.35
CA ALA A 839 55.36 -7.02 0.01
C ALA A 839 54.23 -6.82 -1.01
N GLY A 840 53.20 -7.68 -0.97
CA GLY A 840 52.04 -7.59 -1.85
C GLY A 840 51.20 -6.33 -1.62
N ILE A 841 50.99 -5.94 -0.35
CA ILE A 841 50.29 -4.68 -0.01
C ILE A 841 51.08 -3.47 -0.50
N ASN A 842 52.41 -3.45 -0.33
CA ASN A 842 53.25 -2.36 -0.85
C ASN A 842 53.23 -2.26 -2.38
N GLN A 843 53.30 -3.39 -3.10
CA GLN A 843 53.18 -3.42 -4.56
C GLN A 843 51.81 -2.93 -5.03
N LEU A 844 50.73 -3.35 -4.35
CA LEU A 844 49.37 -2.90 -4.67
C LEU A 844 49.21 -1.40 -4.41
N PHE A 845 49.84 -0.89 -3.34
CA PHE A 845 49.90 0.54 -3.03
C PHE A 845 50.60 1.36 -4.13
N GLU A 846 51.73 0.86 -4.67
CA GLU A 846 52.43 1.48 -5.79
C GLU A 846 51.58 1.47 -7.07
N LYS A 847 50.95 0.34 -7.40
CA LYS A 847 50.03 0.23 -8.56
C LYS A 847 48.88 1.22 -8.47
N VAL A 848 48.21 1.32 -7.31
CA VAL A 848 47.09 2.26 -7.10
C VAL A 848 47.54 3.71 -7.15
N ASN A 849 48.73 4.03 -6.64
CA ASN A 849 49.29 5.38 -6.75
C ASN A 849 49.65 5.78 -8.19
N ALA A 850 50.06 4.82 -9.02
CA ALA A 850 50.43 5.04 -10.41
C ALA A 850 49.23 5.33 -11.34
N VAL A 851 48.00 4.96 -10.94
CA VAL A 851 46.79 5.29 -11.71
C VAL A 851 46.45 6.77 -11.50
N PRO A 852 46.27 7.60 -12.54
CA PRO A 852 45.84 9.00 -12.40
C PRO A 852 44.51 9.14 -11.63
N ASP A 853 44.36 10.24 -10.87
CA ASP A 853 43.18 10.48 -10.01
C ASP A 853 41.85 10.53 -10.78
N ASP A 854 41.91 10.88 -12.06
CA ASP A 854 40.80 11.02 -13.00
C ASP A 854 40.50 9.76 -13.83
N LEU A 855 41.21 8.65 -13.58
CA LEU A 855 41.09 7.42 -14.37
C LEU A 855 40.74 6.17 -13.55
N LEU A 856 40.78 6.21 -12.22
CA LEU A 856 40.42 5.06 -11.39
C LEU A 856 38.90 5.00 -11.18
N ARG A 857 38.22 4.23 -12.04
CA ARG A 857 36.77 4.02 -12.02
C ARG A 857 36.43 2.72 -11.29
N PHE A 858 35.14 2.40 -11.19
CA PHE A 858 34.65 1.22 -10.47
C PHE A 858 35.31 -0.10 -10.92
N THR A 859 35.58 -0.28 -12.21
CA THR A 859 36.13 -1.53 -12.74
C THR A 859 37.56 -1.77 -12.26
N GLU A 860 38.39 -0.73 -12.29
CA GLU A 860 39.75 -0.74 -11.77
C GLU A 860 39.75 -0.88 -10.24
N TYR A 861 38.84 -0.16 -9.56
CA TYR A 861 38.62 -0.29 -8.12
C TYR A 861 38.29 -1.72 -7.70
N ALA A 862 37.34 -2.37 -8.37
CA ALA A 862 36.93 -3.74 -8.08
C ALA A 862 38.08 -4.73 -8.29
N THR A 863 38.91 -4.50 -9.31
CA THR A 863 40.10 -5.31 -9.59
C THR A 863 41.13 -5.18 -8.45
N PHE A 864 41.47 -3.95 -8.06
CA PHE A 864 42.41 -3.73 -6.95
C PHE A 864 41.87 -4.20 -5.60
N LEU A 865 40.56 -4.06 -5.36
CA LEU A 865 39.92 -4.58 -4.16
C LEU A 865 39.96 -6.12 -4.12
N SER A 866 39.81 -6.79 -5.26
CA SER A 866 39.97 -8.23 -5.38
C SER A 866 41.42 -8.68 -5.12
N GLU A 867 42.41 -7.93 -5.62
CA GLU A 867 43.83 -8.15 -5.29
C GLU A 867 44.09 -7.96 -3.78
N LEU A 868 43.54 -6.91 -3.16
CA LEU A 868 43.63 -6.64 -1.72
C LEU A 868 43.01 -7.76 -0.87
N ASN A 869 41.84 -8.25 -1.26
CA ASN A 869 41.16 -9.36 -0.59
C ASN A 869 41.95 -10.67 -0.73
N SER A 870 42.56 -10.90 -1.89
CA SER A 870 43.41 -12.06 -2.13
C SER A 870 44.66 -12.03 -1.23
N LEU A 871 45.29 -10.87 -1.06
CA LEU A 871 46.39 -10.69 -0.11
C LEU A 871 45.93 -10.89 1.33
N SER A 872 44.77 -10.35 1.71
CA SER A 872 44.20 -10.52 3.06
C SER A 872 43.94 -11.99 3.41
N SER A 873 43.60 -12.84 2.43
CA SER A 873 43.43 -14.28 2.62
C SER A 873 44.73 -15.03 2.99
N LEU A 874 45.92 -14.46 2.73
CA LEU A 874 47.20 -15.05 3.13
C LEU A 874 47.42 -15.04 4.66
N VAL A 875 46.75 -14.11 5.34
CA VAL A 875 46.90 -13.84 6.77
C VAL A 875 45.64 -14.17 7.57
N ASP A 876 44.46 -14.14 6.95
CA ASP A 876 43.20 -14.56 7.55
C ASP A 876 42.96 -16.06 7.32
N GLN A 877 43.27 -16.91 8.32
CA GLN A 877 43.08 -18.38 8.24
C GLN A 877 41.61 -18.81 8.21
N ILE A 878 41.00 -18.80 7.02
CA ILE A 878 39.88 -19.68 6.69
C ILE A 878 40.46 -20.92 6.00
N THR A 879 40.60 -22.03 6.73
CA THR A 879 41.07 -23.31 6.19
C THR A 879 40.01 -23.99 5.31
N PHE A 880 40.42 -24.78 4.31
CA PHE A 880 39.50 -25.58 3.48
C PHE A 880 38.51 -26.39 4.32
N LYS A 881 38.95 -26.93 5.48
CA LYS A 881 38.08 -27.64 6.43
C LYS A 881 36.93 -26.78 6.95
N LYS A 882 37.12 -25.48 7.21
CA LYS A 882 36.04 -24.58 7.62
C LYS A 882 35.05 -24.36 6.49
N LEU A 883 35.53 -24.15 5.27
CA LEU A 883 34.68 -23.99 4.08
C LEU A 883 33.90 -25.27 3.75
N LEU A 884 34.51 -26.44 3.94
CA LEU A 884 33.84 -27.74 3.80
C LEU A 884 32.76 -27.95 4.86
N THR A 885 33.01 -27.54 6.11
CA THR A 885 31.99 -27.53 7.18
C THR A 885 30.82 -26.62 6.79
N PHE A 886 31.09 -25.39 6.35
CA PHE A 886 30.03 -24.48 5.88
C PHE A 886 29.25 -25.05 4.68
N ALA A 887 29.94 -25.72 3.75
CA ALA A 887 29.33 -26.37 2.60
C ALA A 887 28.41 -27.54 3.01
N ARG A 888 28.72 -28.25 4.10
CA ARG A 888 27.89 -29.33 4.69
C ARG A 888 26.71 -28.79 5.51
N GLU A 889 26.86 -27.62 6.12
CA GLU A 889 25.82 -26.98 6.96
C GLU A 889 24.75 -26.22 6.16
N LYS A 890 24.79 -26.25 4.83
CA LYS A 890 23.76 -25.64 3.98
C LYS A 890 22.38 -26.24 4.28
N ASN A 891 21.36 -25.37 4.29
CA ASN A 891 19.99 -25.74 4.60
C ASN A 891 19.39 -26.66 3.53
N THR A 892 19.33 -27.96 3.82
CA THR A 892 18.85 -29.01 2.90
C THR A 892 17.40 -28.83 2.45
N LYS A 893 16.59 -28.09 3.22
CA LYS A 893 15.14 -27.95 2.95
C LYS A 893 14.80 -27.10 1.73
N LEU A 894 15.76 -26.34 1.20
CA LEU A 894 15.57 -25.43 0.07
C LEU A 894 15.93 -26.06 -1.28
N PHE A 895 16.69 -27.15 -1.25
CA PHE A 895 17.20 -27.82 -2.44
C PHE A 895 16.38 -29.05 -2.76
N THR A 896 16.27 -29.34 -4.05
CA THR A 896 15.64 -30.58 -4.52
C THR A 896 16.46 -31.76 -4.03
N GLU A 897 15.78 -32.83 -3.61
CA GLU A 897 16.43 -34.02 -3.05
C GLU A 897 17.47 -34.61 -4.01
N GLU A 898 17.13 -34.67 -5.31
CA GLU A 898 18.01 -35.12 -6.39
C GLU A 898 19.31 -34.30 -6.47
N SER A 899 19.20 -32.97 -6.44
CA SER A 899 20.36 -32.07 -6.50
C SER A 899 21.20 -32.11 -5.24
N TRP A 900 20.57 -32.26 -4.08
CA TRP A 900 21.25 -32.36 -2.79
C TRP A 900 22.04 -33.65 -2.69
N VAL A 901 21.46 -34.80 -3.08
CA VAL A 901 22.16 -36.09 -3.11
C VAL A 901 23.39 -36.02 -4.00
N LEU A 902 23.28 -35.40 -5.18
CA LEU A 902 24.41 -35.23 -6.10
C LEU A 902 25.48 -34.28 -5.53
N TYR A 903 25.06 -33.18 -4.89
CA TYR A 903 25.95 -32.23 -4.21
C TYR A 903 26.71 -32.89 -3.05
N SER A 904 26.00 -33.60 -2.15
CA SER A 904 26.60 -34.31 -1.02
C SER A 904 27.59 -35.39 -1.47
N LYS A 905 27.24 -36.16 -2.50
CA LYS A 905 28.16 -37.17 -3.07
C LYS A 905 29.45 -36.52 -3.58
N LYS A 906 29.36 -35.40 -4.29
CA LYS A 906 30.55 -34.69 -4.79
C LYS A 906 31.36 -34.04 -3.67
N LEU A 907 30.73 -33.57 -2.60
CA LEU A 907 31.43 -33.11 -1.40
C LEU A 907 32.21 -34.25 -0.73
N ASP A 908 31.61 -35.44 -0.60
CA ASP A 908 32.28 -36.62 -0.03
C ASP A 908 33.48 -37.05 -0.89
N GLU A 909 33.36 -36.98 -2.22
CA GLU A 909 34.47 -37.24 -3.15
C GLU A 909 35.63 -36.26 -2.96
N ILE A 910 35.34 -34.96 -2.83
CA ILE A 910 36.35 -33.93 -2.55
C ILE A 910 37.01 -34.16 -1.19
N GLU A 911 36.22 -34.43 -0.15
CA GLU A 911 36.74 -34.61 1.21
C GLU A 911 37.63 -35.85 1.29
N LYS A 912 37.23 -36.95 0.64
CA LYS A 912 38.03 -38.16 0.55
C LYS A 912 39.35 -37.92 -0.18
N GLU A 913 39.33 -37.14 -1.26
CA GLU A 913 40.54 -36.76 -2.01
C GLU A 913 41.46 -35.84 -1.18
N TYR A 914 40.89 -34.89 -0.44
CA TYR A 914 41.63 -34.00 0.47
C TYR A 914 42.28 -34.79 1.62
N ASN A 915 41.55 -35.69 2.26
CA ASN A 915 42.02 -36.48 3.40
C ASN A 915 43.01 -37.59 2.99
N ALA A 916 43.05 -38.00 1.72
CA ALA A 916 44.03 -38.95 1.21
C ALA A 916 45.44 -38.33 1.04
N LYS A 917 45.58 -37.01 1.16
CA LYS A 917 46.85 -36.30 1.06
C LYS A 917 47.54 -36.21 2.43
N THR A 918 48.78 -36.69 2.52
CA THR A 918 49.63 -36.57 3.72
C THR A 918 50.04 -35.12 4.02
N ALA A 919 50.13 -34.28 2.98
CA ALA A 919 50.27 -32.82 3.08
C ALA A 919 49.60 -32.17 1.86
N VAL A 920 48.84 -31.09 2.07
CA VAL A 920 48.18 -30.33 1.01
C VAL A 920 48.93 -29.01 0.83
N THR A 921 49.45 -28.75 -0.36
CA THR A 921 50.10 -27.47 -0.67
C THR A 921 49.06 -26.35 -0.83
N PRO A 922 49.42 -25.06 -0.66
CA PRO A 922 48.47 -23.95 -0.84
C PRO A 922 47.78 -23.91 -2.21
N VAL A 923 48.49 -24.30 -3.28
CA VAL A 923 47.93 -24.38 -4.64
C VAL A 923 46.90 -25.50 -4.74
N GLU A 924 47.15 -26.64 -4.09
CA GLU A 924 46.19 -27.74 -4.00
C GLU A 924 44.99 -27.37 -3.12
N GLU A 925 45.21 -26.68 -2.01
CA GLU A 925 44.13 -26.18 -1.14
C GLU A 925 43.22 -25.22 -1.92
N GLN A 926 43.78 -24.30 -2.70
CA GLN A 926 43.02 -23.40 -3.57
C GLN A 926 42.25 -24.14 -4.67
N ARG A 927 42.80 -25.23 -5.22
CA ARG A 927 42.10 -26.11 -6.17
C ARG A 927 40.90 -26.80 -5.52
N PHE A 928 41.04 -27.25 -4.27
CA PHE A 928 39.93 -27.83 -3.51
C PHE A 928 38.85 -26.79 -3.19
N ILE A 929 39.23 -25.56 -2.81
CA ILE A 929 38.30 -24.44 -2.61
C ILE A 929 37.54 -24.11 -3.90
N SER A 930 38.23 -24.05 -5.04
CA SER A 930 37.61 -23.76 -6.35
C SER A 930 36.57 -24.82 -6.74
N ARG A 931 36.87 -26.10 -6.46
CA ARG A 931 35.94 -27.21 -6.72
C ARG A 931 34.71 -27.20 -5.80
N LEU A 932 34.81 -26.68 -4.56
CA LEU A 932 33.63 -26.46 -3.72
C LEU A 932 32.65 -25.48 -4.40
N GLY A 933 33.16 -24.38 -4.97
CA GLY A 933 32.34 -23.42 -5.72
C GLY A 933 31.72 -23.99 -7.00
N GLU A 934 32.39 -24.95 -7.66
CA GLU A 934 31.82 -25.63 -8.83
C GLU A 934 30.71 -26.62 -8.46
N ILE A 935 30.85 -27.34 -7.36
CA ILE A 935 29.83 -28.30 -6.91
C ILE A 935 28.56 -27.59 -6.45
N GLU A 936 28.65 -26.37 -5.91
CA GLU A 936 27.48 -25.56 -5.57
C GLU A 936 26.56 -25.30 -6.78
N LYS A 937 27.11 -25.23 -7.99
CA LYS A 937 26.31 -25.03 -9.22
C LYS A 937 25.37 -26.21 -9.54
N VAL A 938 25.58 -27.34 -8.89
CA VAL A 938 24.76 -28.55 -9.07
C VAL A 938 23.50 -28.51 -8.21
N LEU A 939 23.45 -27.63 -7.19
CA LEU A 939 22.28 -27.45 -6.35
C LEU A 939 21.15 -26.76 -7.13
N GLN A 940 19.98 -27.39 -7.14
CA GLN A 940 18.77 -26.83 -7.71
C GLN A 940 17.79 -26.56 -6.58
N THR A 941 17.32 -25.33 -6.45
CA THR A 941 16.32 -24.97 -5.44
C THR A 941 14.92 -25.39 -5.88
N TYR A 942 14.02 -25.67 -4.93
CA TYR A 942 12.61 -25.90 -5.23
C TYR A 942 11.95 -24.70 -5.93
N GLY A 943 12.42 -23.47 -5.66
CA GLY A 943 12.02 -22.25 -6.39
C GLY A 943 12.35 -22.33 -7.88
N SER A 944 13.60 -22.65 -8.22
CA SER A 944 14.03 -22.79 -9.62
C SER A 944 13.31 -23.94 -10.35
N LYS A 945 13.07 -25.07 -9.66
CA LYS A 945 12.30 -26.20 -10.22
C LYS A 945 10.84 -25.82 -10.49
N LEU A 946 10.19 -25.12 -9.56
CA LEU A 946 8.80 -24.67 -9.71
C LEU A 946 8.63 -23.74 -10.92
N VAL A 947 9.51 -22.74 -11.07
CA VAL A 947 9.47 -21.82 -12.22
C VAL A 947 9.62 -22.58 -13.53
N LEU A 948 10.58 -23.51 -13.61
CA LEU A 948 10.77 -24.35 -14.79
C LEU A 948 9.51 -25.16 -15.12
N ASP A 949 8.88 -25.77 -14.12
CA ASP A 949 7.70 -26.61 -14.33
C ASP A 949 6.44 -25.78 -14.64
N ILE A 950 6.30 -24.56 -14.11
CA ILE A 950 5.26 -23.62 -14.55
C ILE A 950 5.49 -23.18 -16.00
N THR A 951 6.73 -22.90 -16.39
CA THR A 951 7.06 -22.55 -17.78
C THR A 951 6.69 -23.68 -18.74
N LYS A 952 6.84 -24.96 -18.34
CA LYS A 952 6.36 -26.09 -19.15
C LYS A 952 4.85 -26.11 -19.32
N LEU A 953 4.06 -25.66 -18.34
CA LEU A 953 2.60 -25.54 -18.48
C LEU A 953 2.19 -24.52 -19.54
N ARG A 954 3.10 -23.61 -19.96
CA ARG A 954 2.84 -22.70 -21.09
C ARG A 954 2.94 -23.35 -22.46
N LEU A 955 3.49 -24.57 -22.55
CA LEU A 955 3.65 -25.31 -23.81
C LEU A 955 2.35 -25.98 -24.29
N ILE A 956 1.18 -25.48 -23.86
CA ILE A 956 -0.11 -25.95 -24.35
C ILE A 956 -0.31 -25.59 -25.82
N ASN A 957 -1.05 -26.43 -26.55
CA ASN A 957 -1.44 -26.12 -27.92
C ASN A 957 -2.50 -25.01 -27.93
N ALA A 958 -2.05 -23.76 -28.05
CA ALA A 958 -2.89 -22.56 -28.06
C ALA A 958 -4.02 -22.60 -29.11
N SER A 959 -3.82 -23.29 -30.24
CA SER A 959 -4.83 -23.38 -31.32
C SER A 959 -6.14 -24.10 -30.92
N LEU A 960 -6.21 -24.72 -29.75
CA LEU A 960 -7.41 -25.40 -29.25
C LEU A 960 -8.28 -24.53 -28.34
N TYR A 961 -7.79 -23.36 -27.92
CA TYR A 961 -8.42 -22.54 -26.88
C TYR A 961 -8.67 -21.12 -27.38
N SER A 962 -9.68 -20.45 -26.80
CA SER A 962 -9.96 -19.06 -27.15
C SER A 962 -8.83 -18.13 -26.68
N PRO A 963 -8.48 -17.09 -27.45
CA PRO A 963 -7.41 -16.15 -27.09
C PRO A 963 -7.56 -15.58 -25.67
N ASP A 964 -8.77 -15.14 -25.31
CA ASP A 964 -9.05 -14.57 -23.98
C ASP A 964 -8.77 -15.56 -22.83
N SER A 965 -9.03 -16.85 -23.04
CA SER A 965 -8.80 -17.87 -22.00
C SER A 965 -7.33 -18.24 -21.86
N ILE A 966 -6.57 -18.19 -22.97
CA ILE A 966 -5.13 -18.41 -23.00
C ILE A 966 -4.41 -17.25 -22.31
N ASP A 967 -4.79 -16.01 -22.63
CA ASP A 967 -4.21 -14.82 -22.02
C ASP A 967 -4.43 -14.84 -20.50
N ASN A 968 -5.67 -15.12 -20.06
CA ASN A 968 -5.98 -15.28 -18.63
C ASN A 968 -5.18 -16.42 -17.96
N PHE A 969 -4.96 -17.53 -18.66
CA PHE A 969 -4.15 -18.64 -18.17
C PHE A 969 -2.67 -18.25 -18.04
N PHE A 970 -2.09 -17.64 -19.07
CA PHE A 970 -0.68 -17.21 -19.09
C PHE A 970 -0.40 -16.09 -18.09
N ASP A 971 -1.30 -15.12 -17.96
CA ASP A 971 -1.20 -14.07 -16.94
C ASP A 971 -1.26 -14.68 -15.54
N SER A 972 -2.17 -15.62 -15.30
CA SER A 972 -2.27 -16.33 -14.03
C SER A 972 -1.00 -17.15 -13.71
N LEU A 973 -0.39 -17.80 -14.70
CA LEU A 973 0.88 -18.49 -14.54
C LEU A 973 2.05 -17.52 -14.32
N GLY A 974 2.06 -16.37 -14.99
CA GLY A 974 3.09 -15.33 -14.79
C GLY A 974 3.06 -14.72 -13.40
N LEU A 975 1.87 -14.53 -12.83
CA LEU A 975 1.71 -14.11 -11.45
C LEU A 975 2.23 -15.17 -10.46
N LEU A 976 1.98 -16.45 -10.73
CA LEU A 976 2.52 -17.55 -9.93
C LEU A 976 4.05 -17.63 -10.03
N GLU A 977 4.62 -17.56 -11.24
CA GLU A 977 6.08 -17.51 -11.43
C GLU A 977 6.71 -16.37 -10.63
N LEU A 978 6.15 -15.16 -10.69
CA LEU A 978 6.65 -14.00 -9.97
C LEU A 978 6.51 -14.15 -8.44
N GLN A 979 5.41 -14.75 -7.98
CA GLN A 979 5.18 -15.02 -6.55
C GLN A 979 6.23 -15.98 -5.98
N TYR A 980 6.72 -16.90 -6.79
CA TYR A 980 7.61 -17.98 -6.36
C TYR A 980 9.08 -17.78 -6.75
N SER A 981 9.41 -16.89 -7.70
CA SER A 981 10.77 -16.70 -8.22
C SER A 981 11.74 -16.01 -7.26
N THR A 982 11.24 -15.31 -6.23
CA THR A 982 12.06 -14.54 -5.27
C THR A 982 12.10 -15.14 -3.87
N ARG A 983 11.52 -16.34 -3.68
CA ARG A 983 11.36 -16.97 -2.37
C ARG A 983 12.22 -18.22 -2.25
N ASP A 984 12.82 -18.40 -1.08
CA ASP A 984 13.39 -19.68 -0.66
C ASP A 984 12.25 -20.66 -0.38
N LEU A 985 12.00 -21.59 -1.30
CA LEU A 985 10.89 -22.54 -1.21
C LEU A 985 11.30 -23.86 -0.58
N THR A 986 10.40 -24.42 0.22
CA THR A 986 10.47 -25.82 0.66
C THR A 986 9.76 -26.75 -0.32
N LEU A 987 9.91 -28.07 -0.14
CA LEU A 987 9.14 -29.07 -0.91
C LEU A 987 7.62 -28.84 -0.80
N ALA A 988 7.11 -28.54 0.40
CA ALA A 988 5.69 -28.28 0.61
C ALA A 988 5.21 -27.02 -0.15
N ASP A 989 6.06 -25.99 -0.25
CA ASP A 989 5.76 -24.79 -1.03
C ASP A 989 5.77 -25.08 -2.54
N TYR A 990 6.69 -25.92 -3.00
CA TYR A 990 6.72 -26.41 -4.38
C TYR A 990 5.46 -27.19 -4.73
N GLU A 991 5.05 -28.15 -3.91
CA GLU A 991 3.85 -28.96 -4.13
C GLU A 991 2.59 -28.09 -4.15
N LYS A 992 2.50 -27.12 -3.23
CA LYS A 992 1.44 -26.13 -3.21
C LYS A 992 1.44 -25.28 -4.48
N GLY A 993 2.60 -24.75 -4.87
CA GLY A 993 2.76 -23.95 -6.09
C GLY A 993 2.36 -24.71 -7.35
N MET A 994 2.74 -25.99 -7.47
CA MET A 994 2.32 -26.85 -8.57
C MET A 994 0.83 -27.16 -8.55
N LYS A 995 0.22 -27.35 -7.36
CA LYS A 995 -1.23 -27.52 -7.24
C LYS A 995 -1.98 -26.26 -7.69
N GLU A 996 -1.49 -25.08 -7.31
CA GLU A 996 -2.04 -23.80 -7.75
C GLU A 996 -1.87 -23.60 -9.26
N ALA A 997 -0.69 -23.87 -9.81
CA ALA A 997 -0.42 -23.78 -11.26
C ALA A 997 -1.31 -24.73 -12.07
N ASN A 998 -1.43 -25.99 -11.65
CA ASN A 998 -2.32 -26.96 -12.29
C ASN A 998 -3.79 -26.55 -12.18
N SER A 999 -4.22 -25.90 -11.10
CA SER A 999 -5.58 -25.38 -10.99
C SER A 999 -5.89 -24.32 -12.04
N LYS A 1000 -4.89 -23.58 -12.54
CA LYS A 1000 -5.08 -22.55 -13.58
C LYS A 1000 -5.43 -23.13 -14.93
N VAL A 1001 -5.13 -24.40 -15.19
CA VAL A 1001 -5.56 -25.10 -16.42
C VAL A 1001 -7.08 -25.02 -16.60
N SER A 1002 -7.84 -24.95 -15.50
CA SER A 1002 -9.30 -24.75 -15.52
C SER A 1002 -9.76 -23.39 -16.08
N LEU A 1003 -8.86 -22.43 -16.31
CA LEU A 1003 -9.16 -21.16 -16.95
C LEU A 1003 -9.24 -21.29 -18.47
N LEU A 1004 -8.61 -22.31 -19.05
CA LEU A 1004 -8.65 -22.56 -20.48
C LEU A 1004 -10.08 -22.90 -20.90
N ARG A 1005 -10.52 -22.27 -22.00
CA ARG A 1005 -11.80 -22.53 -22.63
C ARG A 1005 -11.54 -22.84 -24.08
N THR A 1006 -12.03 -23.98 -24.54
CA THR A 1006 -12.09 -24.25 -25.98
C THR A 1006 -12.95 -23.19 -26.66
N PHE A 1007 -12.77 -22.95 -27.96
CA PHE A 1007 -13.62 -21.99 -28.68
C PHE A 1007 -15.13 -22.24 -28.49
N PRO A 1008 -15.64 -23.49 -28.53
CA PRO A 1008 -17.05 -23.77 -28.23
C PRO A 1008 -17.46 -23.41 -26.81
N GLN A 1009 -16.62 -23.66 -25.81
CA GLN A 1009 -16.92 -23.34 -24.41
C GLN A 1009 -16.92 -21.82 -24.18
N ALA A 1010 -15.94 -21.10 -24.73
CA ALA A 1010 -15.86 -19.66 -24.62
C ALA A 1010 -17.07 -18.97 -25.29
N LEU A 1011 -17.50 -19.49 -26.43
CA LEU A 1011 -18.71 -19.01 -27.09
C LEU A 1011 -19.98 -19.29 -26.27
N ALA A 1012 -20.08 -20.47 -25.64
CA ALA A 1012 -21.17 -20.79 -24.72
C ALA A 1012 -21.26 -19.79 -23.55
N ASP A 1013 -20.11 -19.54 -22.91
CA ASP A 1013 -20.00 -18.62 -21.78
C ASP A 1013 -20.44 -17.21 -22.21
N ARG A 1014 -20.05 -16.77 -23.42
CA ARG A 1014 -20.42 -15.46 -23.96
C ARG A 1014 -21.91 -15.34 -24.29
N ILE A 1015 -22.52 -16.39 -24.85
CA ILE A 1015 -23.98 -16.44 -25.10
C ILE A 1015 -24.73 -16.35 -23.76
N LYS A 1016 -24.27 -17.08 -22.74
CA LYS A 1016 -24.88 -17.05 -21.41
C LYS A 1016 -24.77 -15.67 -20.78
N GLU A 1017 -23.59 -15.05 -20.80
CA GLU A 1017 -23.38 -13.69 -20.29
C GLU A 1017 -24.27 -12.67 -21.01
N SER A 1018 -24.43 -12.80 -22.33
CA SER A 1018 -25.34 -11.96 -23.11
C SER A 1018 -26.79 -12.10 -22.61
N LYS A 1019 -27.28 -13.33 -22.39
CA LYS A 1019 -28.61 -13.60 -21.83
C LYS A 1019 -28.77 -13.05 -20.40
N ASP A 1020 -27.77 -13.24 -19.55
CA ASP A 1020 -27.80 -12.77 -18.16
C ASP A 1020 -27.84 -11.23 -18.06
N ARG A 1021 -27.17 -10.53 -18.99
CA ARG A 1021 -27.21 -9.06 -19.08
C ARG A 1021 -28.54 -8.51 -19.61
N HIS A 1022 -29.29 -9.32 -20.35
CA HIS A 1022 -30.54 -8.94 -20.98
C HIS A 1022 -31.66 -9.89 -20.56
N PRO A 1023 -32.23 -9.75 -19.35
CA PRO A 1023 -33.37 -10.56 -18.93
C PRO A 1023 -34.62 -10.16 -19.74
N SER A 1024 -35.42 -11.15 -20.15
CA SER A 1024 -36.60 -10.97 -21.01
C SER A 1024 -37.61 -9.94 -20.49
N GLU A 1025 -37.73 -9.84 -19.17
CA GLU A 1025 -38.64 -8.94 -18.45
C GLU A 1025 -38.36 -7.44 -18.69
N SER A 1026 -37.16 -7.10 -19.14
CA SER A 1026 -36.73 -5.71 -19.33
C SER A 1026 -37.00 -5.14 -20.73
N PHE A 1027 -37.43 -5.98 -21.67
CA PHE A 1027 -37.51 -5.63 -23.09
C PHE A 1027 -38.88 -5.93 -23.70
N ASN A 1028 -39.16 -5.27 -24.83
CA ASN A 1028 -40.34 -5.58 -25.62
C ASN A 1028 -40.24 -7.03 -26.11
N LYS A 1029 -41.31 -7.80 -25.91
CA LYS A 1029 -41.34 -9.24 -26.21
C LYS A 1029 -40.92 -9.56 -27.64
N ASP A 1030 -41.45 -8.85 -28.64
CA ASP A 1030 -41.13 -9.12 -30.05
C ASP A 1030 -39.66 -8.85 -30.40
N LEU A 1031 -39.02 -7.89 -29.72
CA LEU A 1031 -37.60 -7.60 -29.88
C LEU A 1031 -36.73 -8.61 -29.13
N TYR A 1032 -37.16 -8.99 -27.92
CA TYR A 1032 -36.49 -10.01 -27.14
C TYR A 1032 -36.52 -11.36 -27.86
N ASP A 1033 -37.67 -11.75 -28.42
CA ASP A 1033 -37.82 -12.99 -29.19
C ASP A 1033 -36.91 -12.99 -30.43
N LYS A 1034 -36.70 -11.84 -31.08
CA LYS A 1034 -35.73 -11.69 -32.20
C LYS A 1034 -34.29 -11.80 -31.74
N TYR A 1035 -33.94 -11.17 -30.62
CA TYR A 1035 -32.62 -11.29 -29.99
C TYR A 1035 -32.32 -12.75 -29.57
N GLU A 1036 -33.29 -13.40 -28.92
CA GLU A 1036 -33.16 -14.79 -28.47
C GLU A 1036 -33.07 -15.75 -29.66
N SER A 1037 -33.83 -15.51 -30.72
CA SER A 1037 -33.72 -16.27 -31.98
C SER A 1037 -32.33 -16.12 -32.60
N ALA A 1038 -31.80 -14.90 -32.68
CA ALA A 1038 -30.45 -14.65 -33.20
C ALA A 1038 -29.36 -15.32 -32.34
N LEU A 1039 -29.46 -15.25 -31.01
CA LEU A 1039 -28.55 -15.98 -30.13
C LEU A 1039 -28.68 -17.50 -30.24
N SER A 1040 -29.90 -18.01 -30.48
CA SER A 1040 -30.12 -19.45 -30.68
C SER A 1040 -29.49 -19.95 -31.99
N GLU A 1041 -29.42 -19.11 -33.02
CA GLU A 1041 -28.67 -19.43 -34.25
C GLU A 1041 -27.17 -19.50 -34.02
N VAL A 1042 -26.61 -18.54 -33.26
CA VAL A 1042 -25.20 -18.58 -32.81
C VAL A 1042 -24.95 -19.87 -32.01
N GLN A 1043 -25.86 -20.22 -31.09
CA GLN A 1043 -25.76 -21.41 -30.24
C GLN A 1043 -25.78 -22.72 -31.05
N LYS A 1044 -26.57 -22.80 -32.14
CA LYS A 1044 -26.58 -23.98 -33.04
C LYS A 1044 -25.25 -24.19 -33.76
N GLY A 1045 -24.50 -23.11 -34.01
CA GLY A 1045 -23.18 -23.17 -34.64
C GLY A 1045 -22.03 -23.41 -33.66
N GLN A 1046 -22.29 -23.39 -32.35
CA GLN A 1046 -21.28 -23.37 -31.30
C GLN A 1046 -20.30 -24.55 -31.34
N GLU A 1047 -20.76 -25.76 -31.66
CA GLU A 1047 -19.89 -26.94 -31.72
C GLU A 1047 -18.90 -26.93 -32.90
N LYS A 1048 -19.15 -26.10 -33.92
CA LYS A 1048 -18.32 -25.98 -35.12
C LYS A 1048 -17.36 -24.79 -35.07
N VAL A 1049 -17.35 -24.06 -33.95
CA VAL A 1049 -16.52 -22.87 -33.82
C VAL A 1049 -15.06 -23.26 -33.60
N ASN A 1050 -14.16 -22.56 -34.28
CA ASN A 1050 -12.72 -22.74 -34.25
C ASN A 1050 -12.03 -21.38 -34.32
N GLU A 1051 -10.70 -21.37 -34.34
CA GLU A 1051 -9.90 -20.13 -34.37
C GLU A 1051 -10.29 -19.20 -35.53
N THR A 1052 -10.57 -19.73 -36.71
CA THR A 1052 -10.80 -18.93 -37.92
C THR A 1052 -12.14 -18.22 -37.92
N ASN A 1053 -13.18 -18.82 -37.35
CA ASN A 1053 -14.55 -18.28 -37.40
C ASN A 1053 -15.07 -17.76 -36.05
N TYR A 1054 -14.32 -17.90 -34.94
CA TYR A 1054 -14.75 -17.45 -33.62
C TYR A 1054 -15.16 -15.96 -33.58
N HIS A 1055 -14.41 -15.08 -34.26
CA HIS A 1055 -14.74 -13.66 -34.35
C HIS A 1055 -16.06 -13.39 -35.09
N GLU A 1056 -16.42 -14.20 -36.09
CA GLU A 1056 -17.70 -14.06 -36.80
C GLU A 1056 -18.89 -14.37 -35.88
N TYR A 1057 -18.73 -15.34 -34.97
CA TYR A 1057 -19.73 -15.65 -33.95
C TYR A 1057 -19.84 -14.54 -32.89
N LEU A 1058 -18.72 -13.96 -32.46
CA LEU A 1058 -18.74 -12.81 -31.54
C LEU A 1058 -19.43 -11.59 -32.17
N ASP A 1059 -19.16 -11.31 -33.44
CA ASP A 1059 -19.85 -10.26 -34.20
C ASP A 1059 -21.35 -10.55 -34.33
N SER A 1060 -21.74 -11.81 -34.45
CA SER A 1060 -23.14 -12.24 -34.50
C SER A 1060 -23.85 -12.03 -33.15
N ILE A 1061 -23.18 -12.30 -32.02
CA ILE A 1061 -23.69 -11.95 -30.68
C ILE A 1061 -23.86 -10.44 -30.56
N ALA A 1062 -22.86 -9.64 -30.94
CA ALA A 1062 -22.95 -8.18 -30.88
C ALA A 1062 -24.08 -7.62 -31.77
N LYS A 1063 -24.31 -8.22 -32.95
CA LYS A 1063 -25.44 -7.88 -33.82
C LYS A 1063 -26.78 -8.23 -33.16
N ALA A 1064 -26.86 -9.36 -32.45
CA ALA A 1064 -28.05 -9.72 -31.67
C ALA A 1064 -28.30 -8.70 -30.56
N GLU A 1065 -27.29 -8.34 -29.77
CA GLU A 1065 -27.40 -7.33 -28.69
C GLU A 1065 -27.88 -5.96 -29.21
N LYS A 1066 -27.41 -5.54 -30.39
CA LYS A 1066 -27.87 -4.29 -31.04
C LYS A 1066 -29.36 -4.26 -31.39
N LEU A 1067 -30.04 -5.40 -31.47
CA LEU A 1067 -31.50 -5.43 -31.65
C LEU A 1067 -32.24 -4.85 -30.43
N LEU A 1068 -31.62 -4.95 -29.24
CA LEU A 1068 -32.17 -4.42 -27.99
C LEU A 1068 -31.85 -2.92 -27.80
N GLU A 1069 -30.77 -2.41 -28.40
CA GLU A 1069 -30.37 -0.99 -28.28
C GLU A 1069 -31.28 -0.02 -29.05
N LYS A 1070 -32.03 -0.50 -30.06
CA LYS A 1070 -32.76 0.37 -30.99
C LYS A 1070 -34.06 0.99 -30.46
N THR A 1071 -34.52 0.67 -29.26
CA THR A 1071 -35.73 1.28 -28.67
C THR A 1071 -35.66 1.32 -27.15
N GLY A 1072 -36.08 2.46 -26.60
CA GLY A 1072 -36.11 2.71 -25.16
C GLY A 1072 -36.87 1.64 -24.36
N TRP A 1073 -36.26 1.29 -23.22
CA TRP A 1073 -36.79 0.58 -22.07
C TRP A 1073 -38.33 0.57 -21.97
N VAL A 1074 -38.90 -0.61 -21.72
CA VAL A 1074 -40.35 -0.78 -21.46
C VAL A 1074 -40.70 -0.25 -20.06
N ILE A 1075 -40.51 1.04 -19.80
CA ILE A 1075 -41.12 1.72 -18.65
C ILE A 1075 -41.43 3.16 -19.08
N PRO A 1076 -42.70 3.48 -19.45
CA PRO A 1076 -43.57 4.09 -18.44
C PRO A 1076 -45.09 3.79 -18.59
N THR A 1077 -45.53 2.65 -19.11
CA THR A 1077 -46.99 2.40 -19.24
C THR A 1077 -47.65 1.98 -17.92
N LEU A 1078 -46.95 1.25 -17.05
CA LEU A 1078 -47.47 0.83 -15.74
C LEU A 1078 -47.52 1.99 -14.72
N ILE A 1079 -46.53 2.89 -14.74
CA ILE A 1079 -46.48 4.04 -13.82
C ILE A 1079 -47.60 5.03 -14.16
N VAL A 1080 -47.93 5.24 -15.43
CA VAL A 1080 -49.04 6.13 -15.83
C VAL A 1080 -50.41 5.56 -15.46
N LEU A 1081 -50.61 4.23 -15.56
CA LEU A 1081 -51.86 3.57 -15.16
C LEU A 1081 -52.09 3.62 -13.65
N ASP A 1082 -51.06 3.36 -12.84
CA ASP A 1082 -51.17 3.45 -11.37
C ASP A 1082 -51.39 4.90 -10.90
N THR A 1083 -50.76 5.87 -11.58
CA THR A 1083 -50.94 7.29 -11.26
C THR A 1083 -52.36 7.76 -11.60
N LEU A 1084 -52.94 7.31 -12.72
CA LEU A 1084 -54.33 7.61 -13.09
C LEU A 1084 -55.35 6.96 -12.14
N LEU A 1085 -55.07 5.75 -11.64
CA LEU A 1085 -55.91 5.06 -10.67
C LEU A 1085 -55.89 5.76 -9.31
N ILE A 1086 -54.73 6.26 -8.89
CA ILE A 1086 -54.56 7.08 -7.68
C ILE A 1086 -55.29 8.43 -7.81
N PHE A 1087 -55.19 9.10 -8.97
CA PHE A 1087 -55.94 10.35 -9.20
C PHE A 1087 -57.46 10.13 -9.25
N GLY A 1088 -57.92 9.00 -9.79
CA GLY A 1088 -59.33 8.61 -9.77
C GLY A 1088 -59.86 8.39 -8.33
N ILE A 1089 -59.08 7.73 -7.48
CA ILE A 1089 -59.43 7.51 -6.07
C ILE A 1089 -59.43 8.84 -5.27
N ILE A 1090 -58.46 9.72 -5.53
CA ILE A 1090 -58.39 11.05 -4.91
C ILE A 1090 -59.59 11.92 -5.35
N GLY A 1091 -59.97 11.88 -6.63
CA GLY A 1091 -61.14 12.58 -7.14
C GLY A 1091 -62.46 12.10 -6.50
N LEU A 1092 -62.62 10.80 -6.29
CA LEU A 1092 -63.78 10.21 -5.60
C LEU A 1092 -63.82 10.60 -4.11
N LEU A 1093 -62.67 10.68 -3.44
CA LEU A 1093 -62.57 11.11 -2.04
C LEU A 1093 -62.86 12.62 -1.87
N ILE A 1094 -62.40 13.46 -2.79
CA ILE A 1094 -62.71 14.90 -2.80
C ILE A 1094 -64.21 15.13 -3.03
N LYS A 1095 -64.82 14.41 -3.99
CA LYS A 1095 -66.27 14.48 -4.24
C LYS A 1095 -67.11 14.11 -3.00
N LYS A 1096 -66.66 13.08 -2.24
CA LYS A 1096 -67.32 12.63 -1.00
C LYS A 1096 -67.15 13.62 0.16
N PHE A 1097 -66.10 14.43 0.16
CA PHE A 1097 -65.88 15.50 1.13
C PHE A 1097 -66.67 16.78 0.80
N VAL A 1098 -66.84 17.10 -0.50
CA VAL A 1098 -67.63 18.26 -0.95
C VAL A 1098 -69.14 18.01 -0.82
N SER A 1099 -69.60 16.76 -0.96
CA SER A 1099 -71.04 16.42 -0.80
C SER A 1099 -71.53 16.36 0.65
N LYS A 1100 -70.66 16.56 1.66
CA LYS A 1100 -71.03 16.56 3.09
C LYS A 1100 -71.17 17.97 3.70
N LYS A 1101 -71.12 19.01 2.86
CA LYS A 1101 -71.31 20.43 3.25
C LYS A 1101 -72.52 21.08 2.58
N LYS A 1102 -73.56 20.30 2.25
CA LYS A 1102 -74.91 20.79 1.95
C LYS A 1102 -75.91 20.12 2.88
#